data_AF-A0A7C6FVT0-F1
#
_entry.id   AF-A0A7C6FVT0-F1
#
_cell.length_a   1.000
_cell.length_b   1.000
_cell.length_c   1.000
_cell.angle_alpha   90.00
_cell.angle_beta   90.00
_cell.angle_gamma   90.00
#
_symmetry.space_group_name_H-M   'P 1'
#
loop_
_entity.id
_entity.type
_entity.pdbx_description
1 polymer ?
#
loop_
_entity_poly.entity_id
_entity_poly.type
_entity_poly.pdbx_seq_one_letter_code
_entity_poly.pdbx_strand_id
1 'polypeptide(L)'
;MVSITIDGKQISVAKGMSVLEAALQNGIYIPHLCHHPDLPELGSCRLCLVECEGLDGPQLSCQLEAVEGIVIRTRSEQIDNLRRLSMELTLAAHPKDCSTCLKYGLCELQTLIQYMNVSAMRMHSRVKSISKREYPLFRHEMVRCVLCGRCVRACNDLRGVGVLQYNKVDLEFYVGTVHDKLLKDAGCRFCGACAEVCPTGAILDTISFTAAEKGDTLLPCVANCPVHLDIPRYLRYVREGRLDDAASVLREKIPFPATLGRICNHKCESSCRRGELNEAVSIRAVKRYIAQSDGRALWRAKTRQQPPTGKSVCVVGGGPAGMTAALYLAKKGHSVTLKEAMPKLGGQLQYGIPPYRLPRSIVDMETAYIAEAGVTVECDQPAEHPERLLLEFDAVLIATGAGHGVRLPIPGSGLKGALTGLDFLKNAAMGMEAGMGEKIVVLGGGNVAFDCARTAVRLGAAEVSVACLEGREMMPADVEEIQQAIEEGVTIYPSRSFEAICGETCVTGVRFMRVSAFQFDENGQAILEKECGSEHIVEADTVIFAVGQRPSFQPEWGLELNNGYIALMEPESKRTSVRGVFACGDVVYGTRSVIEAIAAGREAASEIDRFLGGDGDISEKLAPEERDNPHIGVIDGFCDMKRAPEQLLSAQERRRGFDECSSGLSEEDARREAVRCLACHLRLQIRPPRLWTDFAGKEAHPDAK
;
A
#
# COMPACT_ATOMS: atom_id res chain seq x y z
N MET A 1 23.45 22.36 31.44
CA MET A 1 24.54 21.46 31.01
C MET A 1 25.35 21.12 32.24
N VAL A 2 25.89 19.90 32.29
CA VAL A 2 26.86 19.46 33.30
C VAL A 2 28.12 18.98 32.60
N SER A 3 29.28 19.19 33.21
CA SER A 3 30.57 18.72 32.72
C SER A 3 30.95 17.42 33.42
N ILE A 4 31.20 16.36 32.66
CA ILE A 4 31.63 15.06 33.19
C ILE A 4 32.89 14.60 32.45
N THR A 5 33.68 13.73 33.07
CA THR A 5 34.90 13.18 32.46
C THR A 5 34.75 11.67 32.29
N ILE A 6 34.88 11.16 31.06
CA ILE A 6 34.85 9.73 30.75
C ILE A 6 36.18 9.33 30.11
N ASP A 7 36.92 8.43 30.76
CA ASP A 7 38.26 7.98 30.31
C ASP A 7 39.22 9.15 29.98
N GLY A 8 39.21 10.19 30.82
CA GLY A 8 40.02 11.40 30.64
C GLY A 8 39.46 12.41 29.64
N LYS A 9 38.41 12.08 28.90
CA LYS A 9 37.73 13.00 27.98
C LYS A 9 36.63 13.77 28.69
N GLN A 10 36.78 15.09 28.76
CA GLN A 10 35.75 15.97 29.31
C GLN A 10 34.65 16.21 28.27
N ILE A 11 33.39 15.99 28.66
CA ILE A 11 32.22 16.14 27.80
C ILE A 11 31.14 16.95 28.53
N SER A 12 30.40 17.75 27.76
CA SER A 12 29.30 18.58 28.28
C SER A 12 27.97 18.00 27.85
N VAL A 13 27.10 17.68 28.82
CA VAL A 13 25.82 17.00 28.56
C VAL A 13 24.64 17.66 29.28
N ALA A 14 23.42 17.32 28.88
CA ALA A 14 22.24 17.81 29.55
C ALA A 14 22.14 17.24 30.98
N LYS A 15 21.65 18.06 31.93
CA LYS A 15 21.40 17.62 33.30
C LYS A 15 20.30 16.55 33.30
N GLY A 16 20.42 15.50 34.13
CA GLY A 16 19.45 14.40 34.19
C GLY A 16 19.67 13.29 33.17
N MET A 17 20.68 13.40 32.30
CA MET A 17 21.04 12.35 31.35
C MET A 17 21.77 11.20 32.04
N SER A 18 21.55 9.95 31.62
CA SER A 18 22.34 8.83 32.12
C SER A 18 23.77 8.88 31.58
N VAL A 19 24.73 8.36 32.35
CA VAL A 19 26.14 8.28 31.91
C VAL A 19 26.29 7.46 30.62
N LEU A 20 25.47 6.43 30.42
CA LEU A 20 25.47 5.64 29.19
C LEU A 20 25.06 6.49 27.99
N GLU A 21 23.92 7.19 28.06
CA GLU A 21 23.44 8.03 26.98
C GLU A 21 24.45 9.17 26.68
N ALA A 22 25.01 9.76 27.74
CA ALA A 22 26.06 10.77 27.64
C ALA A 22 27.30 10.25 26.87
N ALA A 23 27.74 9.03 27.18
CA ALA A 23 28.85 8.38 26.49
C ALA A 23 28.53 8.15 25.01
N LEU A 24 27.38 7.54 24.70
CA LEU A 24 26.98 7.19 23.33
C LEU A 24 26.79 8.43 22.44
N GLN A 25 26.23 9.52 22.97
CA GLN A 25 26.09 10.78 22.23
C GLN A 25 27.45 11.44 21.91
N ASN A 26 28.47 11.18 22.72
CA ASN A 26 29.83 11.71 22.55
C ASN A 26 30.80 10.73 21.87
N GLY A 27 30.27 9.66 21.28
CA GLY A 27 31.05 8.68 20.53
C GLY A 27 31.83 7.69 21.38
N ILE A 28 31.56 7.62 22.69
CA ILE A 28 32.21 6.68 23.61
C ILE A 28 31.32 5.45 23.75
N TYR A 29 31.80 4.30 23.28
CA TYR A 29 31.05 3.05 23.37
C TYR A 29 31.25 2.36 24.72
N ILE A 30 30.15 2.19 25.46
CA ILE A 30 30.08 1.35 26.66
C ILE A 30 29.26 0.09 26.29
N PRO A 31 29.75 -1.14 26.52
CA PRO A 31 29.01 -2.36 26.19
C PRO A 31 27.63 -2.40 26.84
N HIS A 32 26.60 -2.73 26.06
CA HIS A 32 25.22 -2.81 26.54
C HIS A 32 24.39 -3.72 25.64
N LEU A 33 23.38 -4.39 26.22
CA LEU A 33 22.45 -5.24 25.48
C LEU A 33 20.98 -5.00 25.85
N CYS A 34 20.68 -4.60 27.10
CA CYS A 34 19.31 -4.28 27.50
C CYS A 34 18.92 -2.82 27.23
N HIS A 35 19.87 -1.90 27.10
CA HIS A 35 19.58 -0.50 26.76
C HIS A 35 18.98 -0.40 25.35
N HIS A 36 18.02 0.50 25.14
CA HIS A 36 17.47 0.84 23.83
C HIS A 36 17.02 2.30 23.87
N PRO A 37 17.29 3.12 22.85
CA PRO A 37 17.08 4.57 22.91
C PRO A 37 15.63 4.98 23.19
N ASP A 38 14.66 4.18 22.73
CA ASP A 38 13.21 4.45 22.94
C ASP A 38 12.59 3.74 24.15
N LEU A 39 13.37 3.06 25.00
CA LEU A 39 12.84 2.30 26.13
C LEU A 39 13.43 2.80 27.46
N PRO A 40 12.64 2.80 28.55
CA PRO A 40 13.15 3.16 29.87
C PRO A 40 14.24 2.17 30.33
N GLU A 41 15.18 2.63 31.15
CA GLU A 41 16.35 1.84 31.53
C GLU A 41 16.04 0.69 32.50
N LEU A 42 16.76 -0.44 32.33
CA LEU A 42 16.56 -1.65 33.14
C LEU A 42 17.83 -2.12 33.87
N GLY A 43 19.01 -2.00 33.25
CA GLY A 43 20.27 -2.44 33.83
C GLY A 43 20.46 -3.97 33.99
N SER A 44 19.55 -4.80 33.48
CA SER A 44 19.57 -6.26 33.73
C SER A 44 20.76 -6.99 33.11
N CYS A 45 21.31 -6.50 31.98
CA CYS A 45 22.41 -7.19 31.29
C CYS A 45 23.78 -7.05 31.98
N ARG A 46 23.93 -6.07 32.90
CA ARG A 46 25.18 -5.77 33.63
C ARG A 46 26.42 -5.50 32.76
N LEU A 47 26.27 -5.29 31.44
CA LEU A 47 27.39 -4.98 30.56
C LEU A 47 27.87 -3.53 30.67
N CYS A 48 26.97 -2.62 31.05
CA CYS A 48 27.25 -1.18 31.10
C CYS A 48 27.93 -0.73 32.41
N LEU A 49 28.63 -1.64 33.09
CA LEU A 49 29.33 -1.35 34.34
C LEU A 49 30.45 -0.34 34.11
N VAL A 50 30.60 0.63 35.00
CA VAL A 50 31.65 1.65 34.99
C VAL A 50 32.15 1.89 36.42
N GLU A 51 33.36 2.39 36.58
CA GLU A 51 33.87 2.88 37.86
C GLU A 51 33.73 4.40 37.91
N CYS A 52 33.41 4.94 39.08
CA CYS A 52 33.25 6.37 39.27
C CYS A 52 34.07 6.81 40.48
N GLU A 53 34.85 7.88 40.33
CA GLU A 53 35.62 8.42 41.45
C GLU A 53 34.67 8.94 42.53
N GLY A 54 34.88 8.49 43.77
CA GLY A 54 34.04 8.85 44.92
C GLY A 54 32.82 7.96 45.14
N LEU A 55 32.58 6.94 44.30
CA LEU A 55 31.54 5.92 44.53
C LEU A 55 32.17 4.56 44.79
N ASP A 56 31.61 3.82 45.75
CA ASP A 56 32.08 2.48 46.10
C ASP A 56 31.62 1.45 45.07
N GLY A 57 32.59 0.81 44.42
CA GLY A 57 32.40 -0.29 43.50
C GLY A 57 31.78 0.08 42.14
N PRO A 58 31.68 -0.91 41.23
CA PRO A 58 31.17 -0.68 39.87
C PRO A 58 29.69 -0.28 39.82
N GLN A 59 29.39 0.75 39.04
CA GLN A 59 28.06 1.34 38.86
C GLN A 59 27.48 1.00 37.49
N LEU A 60 26.15 1.00 37.36
CA LEU A 60 25.48 0.85 36.06
C LEU A 60 25.35 2.21 35.37
N SER A 61 26.15 2.45 34.34
CA SER A 61 26.11 3.74 33.59
C SER A 61 24.73 4.08 33.02
N CYS A 62 23.88 3.09 32.72
CA CYS A 62 22.51 3.34 32.25
C CYS A 62 21.57 3.90 33.31
N GLN A 63 21.84 3.68 34.59
CA GLN A 63 21.02 4.17 35.72
C GLN A 63 21.71 5.29 36.51
N LEU A 64 23.00 5.51 36.27
CA LEU A 64 23.78 6.56 36.89
C LEU A 64 23.52 7.88 36.17
N GLU A 65 23.09 8.91 36.90
CA GLU A 65 22.91 10.27 36.38
C GLU A 65 24.27 10.96 36.18
N ALA A 66 24.43 11.66 35.06
CA ALA A 66 25.54 12.57 34.83
C ALA A 66 25.40 13.81 35.74
N VAL A 67 26.28 13.92 36.73
CA VAL A 67 26.36 15.05 37.66
C VAL A 67 27.65 15.83 37.47
N GLU A 68 27.65 17.12 37.78
CA GLU A 68 28.82 17.99 37.58
C GLU A 68 30.08 17.43 38.24
N GLY A 69 31.17 17.35 37.47
CA GLY A 69 32.48 16.95 37.95
C GLY A 69 32.68 15.44 38.17
N ILE A 70 31.70 14.59 37.87
CA ILE A 70 31.88 13.13 38.00
C ILE A 70 32.95 12.63 37.01
N VAL A 71 33.86 11.81 37.52
CA VAL A 71 34.93 11.17 36.73
C VAL A 71 34.63 9.69 36.63
N ILE A 72 34.51 9.20 35.40
CA ILE A 72 34.08 7.85 35.05
C ILE A 72 35.21 7.14 34.30
N ARG A 73 35.48 5.90 34.67
CA ARG A 73 36.35 4.97 33.94
C ARG A 73 35.50 3.86 33.36
N THR A 74 35.57 3.68 32.04
CA THR A 74 34.79 2.64 31.35
C THR A 74 35.54 1.31 31.26
N ARG A 75 36.85 1.30 31.56
CA ARG A 75 37.70 0.10 31.54
C ARG A 75 38.55 0.01 32.81
N SER A 76 38.59 -1.19 33.37
CA SER A 76 39.48 -1.62 34.45
C SER A 76 39.48 -3.16 34.44
N GLU A 77 40.49 -3.79 35.05
CA GLU A 77 40.53 -5.24 35.18
C GLU A 77 39.27 -5.78 35.89
N GLN A 78 38.78 -5.06 36.91
CA GLN A 78 37.58 -5.42 37.64
C GLN A 78 36.32 -5.34 36.76
N ILE A 79 36.12 -4.21 36.05
CA ILE A 79 34.97 -4.02 35.15
C ILE A 79 34.98 -5.08 34.04
N ASP A 80 36.13 -5.30 33.41
CA ASP A 80 36.25 -6.22 32.27
C ASP A 80 35.99 -7.67 32.71
N ASN A 81 36.45 -8.07 33.90
CA ASN A 81 36.14 -9.38 34.49
C ASN A 81 34.63 -9.54 34.78
N LEU A 82 33.97 -8.53 35.34
CA LEU A 82 32.53 -8.58 35.64
C LEU A 82 31.68 -8.61 34.36
N ARG A 83 32.04 -7.82 33.35
CA ARG A 83 31.39 -7.84 32.04
C ARG A 83 31.56 -9.21 31.36
N ARG A 84 32.79 -9.75 31.36
CA ARG A 84 33.08 -11.08 30.82
C ARG A 84 32.24 -12.15 31.50
N LEU A 85 32.18 -12.16 32.84
CA LEU A 85 31.34 -13.10 33.60
C LEU A 85 29.86 -12.97 33.22
N SER A 86 29.34 -11.74 33.13
CA SER A 86 27.94 -11.49 32.76
C SER A 86 27.61 -12.02 31.36
N MET A 87 28.54 -11.83 30.42
CA MET A 87 28.40 -12.32 29.04
C MET A 87 28.52 -13.85 28.97
N GLU A 88 29.46 -14.46 29.69
CA GLU A 88 29.61 -15.92 29.77
C GLU A 88 28.37 -16.59 30.35
N LEU A 89 27.76 -16.03 31.39
CA LEU A 89 26.50 -16.52 31.96
C LEU A 89 25.33 -16.41 30.97
N THR A 90 25.27 -15.31 30.21
CA THR A 90 24.26 -15.13 29.15
C THR A 90 24.41 -16.19 28.06
N LEU A 91 25.65 -16.43 27.62
CA LEU A 91 25.97 -17.40 26.57
C LEU A 91 25.83 -18.85 27.03
N ALA A 92 26.00 -19.15 28.32
CA ALA A 92 25.83 -20.50 28.87
C ALA A 92 24.42 -21.05 28.65
N ALA A 93 23.41 -20.16 28.62
CA ALA A 93 22.01 -20.47 28.43
C ALA A 93 21.49 -20.13 27.02
N HIS A 94 22.37 -19.75 26.08
CA HIS A 94 22.02 -19.43 24.70
C HIS A 94 22.45 -20.56 23.75
N PRO A 95 21.64 -20.89 22.72
CA PRO A 95 22.03 -21.86 21.69
C PRO A 95 23.34 -21.50 20.98
N LYS A 96 24.12 -22.52 20.60
CA LYS A 96 25.46 -22.36 19.97
C LYS A 96 25.41 -22.30 18.44
N ASP A 97 24.24 -22.30 17.84
CA ASP A 97 23.99 -22.39 16.40
C ASP A 97 24.01 -21.02 15.68
N CYS A 98 24.91 -20.12 16.10
CA CYS A 98 24.92 -18.75 15.61
C CYS A 98 25.12 -18.65 14.08
N SER A 99 25.95 -19.50 13.47
CA SER A 99 26.22 -19.47 12.02
C SER A 99 25.02 -19.86 11.16
N THR A 100 24.07 -20.61 11.71
CA THR A 100 22.83 -21.04 11.05
C THR A 100 21.62 -20.25 11.57
N CYS A 101 21.84 -19.26 12.44
CA CYS A 101 20.78 -18.43 13.00
C CYS A 101 20.26 -17.44 11.96
N LEU A 102 18.95 -17.23 11.95
CA LEU A 102 18.29 -16.32 11.02
C LEU A 102 18.63 -14.84 11.25
N LYS A 103 19.15 -14.50 12.44
CA LYS A 103 19.65 -13.15 12.76
C LYS A 103 21.17 -13.03 12.61
N TYR A 104 21.82 -14.02 12.00
CA TYR A 104 23.26 -13.97 11.74
C TYR A 104 23.65 -12.71 10.97
N GLY A 105 24.71 -12.03 11.43
CA GLY A 105 25.18 -10.77 10.86
C GLY A 105 24.39 -9.53 11.28
N LEU A 106 23.21 -9.70 11.91
CA LEU A 106 22.32 -8.62 12.37
C LEU A 106 22.03 -8.70 13.88
N CYS A 107 22.68 -9.61 14.60
CA CYS A 107 22.43 -9.90 16.01
C CYS A 107 23.36 -9.08 16.92
N GLU A 108 22.78 -8.21 17.76
CA GLU A 108 23.55 -7.39 18.70
C GLU A 108 24.39 -8.23 19.69
N LEU A 109 23.85 -9.38 20.11
CA LEU A 109 24.60 -10.31 20.98
C LEU A 109 25.85 -10.84 20.26
N GLN A 110 25.73 -11.19 18.97
CA GLN A 110 26.86 -11.65 18.17
C GLN A 110 27.93 -10.57 18.05
N THR A 111 27.51 -9.33 17.80
CA THR A 111 28.39 -8.16 17.71
C THR A 111 29.15 -7.91 19.04
N LEU A 112 28.50 -8.12 20.19
CA LEU A 112 29.14 -8.04 21.50
C LEU A 112 30.12 -9.20 21.80
N ILE A 113 29.81 -10.42 21.36
CA ILE A 113 30.73 -11.56 21.47
C ILE A 113 32.07 -11.21 20.82
N GLN A 114 32.02 -10.60 19.62
CA GLN A 114 33.19 -10.16 18.88
C GLN A 114 33.94 -9.04 19.61
N TYR A 115 33.23 -7.99 20.04
CA TYR A 115 33.83 -6.85 20.74
C TYR A 115 34.58 -7.25 22.02
N MET A 116 33.98 -8.14 22.82
CA MET A 116 34.52 -8.53 24.12
C MET A 116 35.50 -9.71 24.04
N ASN A 117 35.57 -10.39 22.89
CA ASN A 117 36.32 -11.63 22.68
C ASN A 117 36.04 -12.68 23.78
N VAL A 118 34.77 -13.05 23.94
CA VAL A 118 34.30 -13.95 25.02
C VAL A 118 33.64 -15.21 24.49
N SER A 119 33.80 -16.31 25.23
CA SER A 119 33.15 -17.59 24.91
C SER A 119 32.63 -18.27 26.18
N ALA A 120 31.55 -19.04 26.07
CA ALA A 120 31.00 -19.80 27.19
C ALA A 120 31.72 -21.13 27.47
N MET A 121 32.95 -21.35 26.97
CA MET A 121 33.64 -22.64 27.09
C MET A 121 33.90 -23.05 28.55
N ARG A 122 34.04 -22.06 29.44
CA ARG A 122 34.28 -22.27 30.88
C ARG A 122 33.01 -22.51 31.70
N MET A 123 31.83 -22.38 31.08
CA MET A 123 30.54 -22.49 31.75
C MET A 123 29.86 -23.81 31.42
N HIS A 124 29.17 -24.39 32.40
CA HIS A 124 28.23 -25.49 32.13
C HIS A 124 27.06 -24.96 31.32
N SER A 125 26.99 -25.38 30.05
CA SER A 125 25.90 -25.01 29.17
C SER A 125 24.60 -25.65 29.64
N ARG A 126 23.50 -24.88 29.57
CA ARG A 126 22.16 -25.33 29.92
C ARG A 126 21.27 -25.21 28.70
N VAL A 127 20.50 -26.25 28.42
CA VAL A 127 19.53 -26.25 27.33
C VAL A 127 18.17 -25.86 27.90
N LYS A 128 17.62 -24.75 27.40
CA LYS A 128 16.26 -24.33 27.76
C LYS A 128 15.24 -25.26 27.11
N SER A 129 14.41 -25.92 27.90
CA SER A 129 13.30 -26.74 27.41
C SER A 129 12.03 -25.89 27.25
N ILE A 130 12.08 -24.88 26.37
CA ILE A 130 10.93 -23.98 26.12
C ILE A 130 10.45 -24.19 24.69
N SER A 131 9.15 -24.44 24.52
CA SER A 131 8.55 -24.66 23.21
C SER A 131 8.67 -23.44 22.33
N LYS A 132 9.11 -23.65 21.08
CA LYS A 132 8.94 -22.67 20.00
C LYS A 132 7.44 -22.44 19.76
N ARG A 133 7.06 -21.19 19.49
CA ARG A 133 5.69 -20.84 19.08
C ARG A 133 5.72 -20.05 17.80
N GLU A 134 4.80 -20.36 16.90
CA GLU A 134 4.62 -19.65 15.64
C GLU A 134 3.30 -18.88 15.69
N TYR A 135 3.36 -17.61 15.27
CA TYR A 135 2.19 -16.76 15.11
C TYR A 135 2.20 -16.20 13.69
N PRO A 136 1.07 -15.67 13.19
CA PRO A 136 0.97 -15.31 11.78
C PRO A 136 2.00 -14.28 11.29
N LEU A 137 2.35 -13.30 12.15
CA LEU A 137 3.25 -12.19 11.77
C LEU A 137 4.69 -12.32 12.27
N PHE A 138 4.91 -13.10 13.33
CA PHE A 138 6.23 -13.28 13.94
C PHE A 138 6.26 -14.57 14.76
N ARG A 139 7.46 -15.13 14.93
CA ARG A 139 7.73 -16.35 15.70
C ARG A 139 8.42 -16.04 17.02
N HIS A 140 8.18 -16.88 18.01
CA HIS A 140 8.82 -16.84 19.32
C HIS A 140 9.73 -18.08 19.48
N GLU A 141 11.04 -17.85 19.46
CA GLU A 141 12.08 -18.84 19.75
C GLU A 141 12.74 -18.52 21.11
N MET A 142 11.98 -18.75 22.18
CA MET A 142 12.38 -18.30 23.53
C MET A 142 13.62 -18.98 24.10
N VAL A 143 14.07 -20.09 23.50
CA VAL A 143 15.38 -20.68 23.77
C VAL A 143 16.52 -19.69 23.50
N ARG A 144 16.34 -18.73 22.56
CA ARG A 144 17.31 -17.66 22.24
C ARG A 144 17.13 -16.40 23.10
N CYS A 145 16.17 -16.38 24.02
CA CYS A 145 15.89 -15.21 24.85
C CYS A 145 17.01 -15.00 25.87
N VAL A 146 17.56 -13.79 25.92
CA VAL A 146 18.62 -13.39 26.87
C VAL A 146 18.09 -12.53 28.03
N LEU A 147 16.76 -12.49 28.22
CA LEU A 147 16.12 -11.77 29.32
C LEU A 147 16.47 -10.27 29.42
N CYS A 148 16.76 -9.64 28.27
CA CYS A 148 17.08 -8.21 28.21
C CYS A 148 15.85 -7.31 28.50
N GLY A 149 14.64 -7.86 28.46
CA GLY A 149 13.40 -7.14 28.78
C GLY A 149 12.99 -6.06 27.77
N ARG A 150 13.67 -5.92 26.63
CA ARG A 150 13.32 -4.90 25.63
C ARG A 150 11.91 -5.11 25.09
N CYS A 151 11.54 -6.35 24.75
CA CYS A 151 10.21 -6.68 24.26
C CYS A 151 9.09 -6.43 25.30
N VAL A 152 9.37 -6.66 26.58
CA VAL A 152 8.43 -6.37 27.69
C VAL A 152 8.20 -4.86 27.79
N ARG A 153 9.27 -4.05 27.88
CA ARG A 153 9.18 -2.59 27.94
C ARG A 153 8.56 -1.98 26.67
N ALA A 154 8.88 -2.52 25.50
CA ALA A 154 8.25 -2.09 24.26
C ALA A 154 6.74 -2.41 24.23
N CYS A 155 6.33 -3.54 24.78
CA CYS A 155 4.92 -3.89 24.86
C CYS A 155 4.16 -3.05 25.89
N ASN A 156 4.78 -2.80 27.05
CA ASN A 156 4.15 -2.15 28.20
C ASN A 156 4.25 -0.64 28.10
N ASP A 157 5.48 -0.11 28.10
CA ASP A 157 5.76 1.32 28.23
C ASP A 157 5.58 2.05 26.89
N LEU A 158 6.13 1.50 25.81
CA LEU A 158 6.09 2.14 24.50
C LEU A 158 4.73 2.02 23.81
N ARG A 159 4.10 0.83 23.88
CA ARG A 159 2.83 0.54 23.19
C ARG A 159 1.59 0.60 24.08
N GLY A 160 1.71 0.44 25.39
CA GLY A 160 0.55 0.38 26.28
C GLY A 160 -0.30 -0.89 26.13
N VAL A 161 0.27 -1.96 25.57
CA VAL A 161 -0.46 -3.20 25.26
C VAL A 161 -0.34 -4.22 26.40
N GLY A 162 0.80 -4.28 27.09
CA GLY A 162 0.86 -4.97 28.38
C GLY A 162 0.92 -6.51 28.34
N VAL A 163 1.07 -7.16 27.18
CA VAL A 163 0.86 -8.62 27.09
C VAL A 163 2.09 -9.47 27.36
N LEU A 164 3.30 -8.89 27.32
CA LEU A 164 4.56 -9.60 27.55
C LEU A 164 5.07 -9.38 28.97
N GLN A 165 5.50 -10.45 29.62
CA GLN A 165 6.08 -10.43 30.96
C GLN A 165 7.15 -11.52 31.13
N TYR A 166 7.83 -11.52 32.28
CA TYR A 166 8.73 -12.60 32.65
C TYR A 166 7.96 -13.77 33.25
N ASN A 167 8.15 -14.96 32.69
CA ASN A 167 7.61 -16.22 33.18
C ASN A 167 8.75 -17.11 33.71
N LYS A 168 8.38 -18.12 34.49
CA LYS A 168 9.31 -19.12 35.05
C LYS A 168 8.71 -20.52 34.95
N VAL A 169 9.47 -21.47 34.40
CA VAL A 169 9.12 -22.89 34.31
C VAL A 169 10.35 -23.71 34.70
N ASP A 170 10.24 -24.65 35.64
CA ASP A 170 11.33 -25.56 36.04
C ASP A 170 12.69 -24.87 36.31
N LEU A 171 12.64 -23.70 36.97
CA LEU A 171 13.78 -22.80 37.27
C LEU A 171 14.33 -21.98 36.09
N GLU A 172 13.82 -22.17 34.88
CA GLU A 172 14.17 -21.38 33.71
C GLU A 172 13.25 -20.18 33.54
N PHE A 173 13.85 -19.01 33.27
CA PHE A 173 13.11 -17.77 33.00
C PHE A 173 13.04 -17.50 31.50
N TYR A 174 11.91 -16.97 31.05
CA TYR A 174 11.73 -16.49 29.68
C TYR A 174 10.71 -15.37 29.61
N VAL A 175 10.61 -14.73 28.45
CA VAL A 175 9.56 -13.75 28.17
C VAL A 175 8.39 -14.45 27.50
N GLY A 176 7.20 -14.32 28.08
CA GLY A 176 5.97 -14.93 27.59
C GLY A 176 4.76 -14.07 27.89
N THR A 177 3.58 -14.62 27.64
CA THR A 177 2.29 -14.05 28.00
C THR A 177 1.85 -14.51 29.39
N VAL A 178 0.88 -13.82 29.98
CA VAL A 178 0.26 -14.24 31.23
C VAL A 178 -0.35 -15.64 31.08
N HIS A 179 -0.01 -16.55 32.00
CA HIS A 179 -0.40 -17.97 31.98
C HIS A 179 -0.09 -18.70 30.67
N ASP A 180 0.91 -18.24 29.91
CA ASP A 180 1.31 -18.82 28.64
C ASP A 180 0.19 -18.94 27.60
N LYS A 181 -0.83 -18.07 27.71
CA LYS A 181 -1.91 -17.93 26.72
C LYS A 181 -1.35 -17.62 25.33
N LEU A 182 -2.11 -17.92 24.27
CA LEU A 182 -1.71 -17.46 22.93
C LEU A 182 -1.79 -15.92 22.87
N LEU A 183 -0.99 -15.30 22.00
CA LEU A 183 -1.00 -13.83 21.86
C LEU A 183 -2.39 -13.27 21.58
N LYS A 184 -3.20 -13.98 20.77
CA LYS A 184 -4.59 -13.61 20.50
C LYS A 184 -5.44 -13.56 21.79
N ASP A 185 -5.30 -14.56 22.65
CA ASP A 185 -6.08 -14.71 23.89
C ASP A 185 -5.55 -13.81 25.02
N ALA A 186 -4.33 -13.30 24.86
CA ALA A 186 -3.70 -12.37 25.79
C ALA A 186 -4.02 -10.90 25.47
N GLY A 187 -4.73 -10.59 24.37
CA GLY A 187 -5.04 -9.21 23.98
C GLY A 187 -3.93 -8.51 23.18
N CYS A 188 -3.04 -9.28 22.52
CA CYS A 188 -1.97 -8.70 21.72
C CYS A 188 -2.53 -7.87 20.55
N ARG A 189 -1.95 -6.69 20.30
CA ARG A 189 -2.29 -5.83 19.15
C ARG A 189 -1.53 -6.19 17.87
N PHE A 190 -0.64 -7.17 17.91
CA PHE A 190 0.17 -7.61 16.76
C PHE A 190 0.96 -6.49 16.05
N CYS A 191 1.32 -5.43 16.77
CA CYS A 191 2.05 -4.27 16.22
C CYS A 191 3.52 -4.57 15.85
N GLY A 192 4.08 -5.71 16.27
CA GLY A 192 5.45 -6.13 15.96
C GLY A 192 6.58 -5.38 16.67
N ALA A 193 6.26 -4.46 17.60
CA ALA A 193 7.28 -3.70 18.33
C ALA A 193 8.25 -4.59 19.13
N CYS A 194 7.77 -5.73 19.66
CA CYS A 194 8.59 -6.70 20.37
C CYS A 194 9.62 -7.40 19.47
N ALA A 195 9.29 -7.64 18.19
CA ALA A 195 10.22 -8.19 17.20
C ALA A 195 11.27 -7.14 16.81
N GLU A 196 10.84 -5.89 16.64
CA GLU A 196 11.69 -4.76 16.28
C GLU A 196 12.83 -4.53 17.28
N VAL A 197 12.52 -4.56 18.58
CA VAL A 197 13.51 -4.29 19.63
C VAL A 197 14.31 -5.52 20.09
N CYS A 198 14.07 -6.71 19.52
CA CYS A 198 14.67 -7.95 20.00
C CYS A 198 16.14 -8.07 19.54
N PRO A 199 17.14 -8.08 20.45
CA PRO A 199 18.55 -8.08 20.05
C PRO A 199 19.04 -9.43 19.52
N THR A 200 18.39 -10.54 19.89
CA THR A 200 18.87 -11.91 19.61
C THR A 200 18.04 -12.67 18.58
N GLY A 201 16.90 -12.13 18.17
CA GLY A 201 15.96 -12.84 17.28
C GLY A 201 15.12 -13.89 18.00
N ALA A 202 15.06 -13.85 19.34
CA ALA A 202 14.10 -14.65 20.11
C ALA A 202 12.64 -14.34 19.75
N ILE A 203 12.38 -13.11 19.29
CA ILE A 203 11.16 -12.72 18.58
C ILE A 203 11.61 -12.19 17.22
N LEU A 204 11.12 -12.78 16.14
CA LEU A 204 11.50 -12.45 14.77
C LEU A 204 10.27 -12.42 13.87
N ASP A 205 10.21 -11.50 12.91
CA ASP A 205 9.21 -11.55 11.85
C ASP A 205 9.26 -12.89 11.10
N THR A 206 8.09 -13.29 10.58
CA THR A 206 7.98 -14.43 9.64
C THR A 206 8.54 -14.08 8.26
N ILE A 207 8.50 -12.80 7.91
CA ILE A 207 9.04 -12.23 6.69
C ILE A 207 10.45 -11.66 6.92
N SER A 208 11.32 -11.78 5.93
CA SER A 208 12.67 -11.21 5.91
C SER A 208 12.71 -9.99 4.99
N PHE A 209 13.49 -8.99 5.34
CA PHE A 209 13.67 -7.76 4.54
C PHE A 209 15.02 -7.12 4.83
N THR A 210 15.56 -6.40 3.86
CA THR A 210 16.73 -5.54 4.06
C THR A 210 16.35 -4.20 4.70
N ALA A 211 17.34 -3.39 5.08
CA ALA A 211 17.09 -2.04 5.60
C ALA A 211 16.40 -1.13 4.56
N ALA A 212 16.68 -1.32 3.27
CA ALA A 212 16.07 -0.54 2.19
C ALA A 212 14.59 -0.93 1.97
N GLU A 213 14.28 -2.22 2.03
CA GLU A 213 12.92 -2.74 1.75
C GLU A 213 12.00 -2.70 2.99
N LYS A 214 12.55 -2.41 4.18
CA LYS A 214 11.83 -2.48 5.46
C LYS A 214 10.55 -1.65 5.44
N GLY A 215 10.59 -0.44 4.88
CA GLY A 215 9.44 0.45 4.81
C GLY A 215 8.29 -0.18 4.02
N ASP A 216 8.58 -0.59 2.79
CA ASP A 216 7.58 -1.15 1.88
C ASP A 216 7.05 -2.49 2.36
N THR A 217 7.94 -3.34 2.89
CA THR A 217 7.59 -4.67 3.43
C THR A 217 6.69 -4.57 4.67
N LEU A 218 6.95 -3.60 5.56
CA LEU A 218 6.14 -3.42 6.77
C LEU A 218 4.86 -2.60 6.53
N LEU A 219 4.83 -1.79 5.45
CA LEU A 219 3.70 -0.98 5.03
C LEU A 219 3.21 -1.34 3.63
N PRO A 220 2.79 -2.60 3.40
CA PRO A 220 2.34 -3.04 2.08
C PRO A 220 1.13 -2.23 1.60
N CYS A 221 0.29 -1.74 2.51
CA CYS A 221 -0.83 -0.87 2.14
C CYS A 221 -0.39 0.43 1.45
N VAL A 222 0.73 1.02 1.89
CA VAL A 222 1.31 2.24 1.29
C VAL A 222 2.12 1.88 0.06
N ALA A 223 2.95 0.84 0.12
CA ALA A 223 3.81 0.41 -0.97
C ALA A 223 3.01 -0.03 -2.21
N ASN A 224 1.93 -0.80 -2.02
CA ASN A 224 1.09 -1.30 -3.11
C ASN A 224 0.10 -0.25 -3.65
N CYS A 225 -0.03 0.89 -2.98
CA CYS A 225 -0.85 1.97 -3.50
C CYS A 225 -0.04 2.72 -4.57
N PRO A 226 -0.50 2.82 -5.83
CA PRO A 226 0.28 3.46 -6.91
C PRO A 226 0.66 4.92 -6.66
N VAL A 227 -0.07 5.62 -5.80
CA VAL A 227 0.24 6.99 -5.38
C VAL A 227 0.93 7.06 -4.01
N HIS A 228 1.22 5.91 -3.38
CA HIS A 228 1.79 5.80 -2.03
C HIS A 228 1.02 6.60 -0.97
N LEU A 229 -0.31 6.43 -0.95
CA LEU A 229 -1.18 7.14 -0.02
C LEU A 229 -0.83 6.80 1.43
N ASP A 230 -0.83 7.79 2.33
CA ASP A 230 -0.55 7.58 3.75
C ASP A 230 -1.78 7.02 4.49
N ILE A 231 -2.01 5.72 4.26
CA ILE A 231 -3.16 4.98 4.79
C ILE A 231 -3.20 4.95 6.31
N PRO A 232 -2.11 4.64 7.02
CA PRO A 232 -2.16 4.63 8.47
C PRO A 232 -2.53 5.99 9.08
N ARG A 233 -2.08 7.11 8.49
CA ARG A 233 -2.37 8.46 8.98
C ARG A 233 -3.86 8.82 8.87
N TYR A 234 -4.50 8.62 7.73
CA TYR A 234 -5.94 8.94 7.66
C TYR A 234 -6.80 7.94 8.44
N LEU A 235 -6.42 6.66 8.56
CA LEU A 235 -7.11 5.71 9.43
C LEU A 235 -7.01 6.15 10.89
N ARG A 236 -5.86 6.66 11.32
CA ARG A 236 -5.69 7.25 12.65
C ARG A 236 -6.65 8.43 12.85
N TYR A 237 -6.73 9.36 11.90
CA TYR A 237 -7.65 10.49 12.00
C TYR A 237 -9.13 10.06 12.05
N VAL A 238 -9.54 9.04 11.28
CA VAL A 238 -10.90 8.47 11.39
C VAL A 238 -11.16 7.90 12.78
N ARG A 239 -10.21 7.14 13.35
CA ARG A 239 -10.31 6.61 14.72
C ARG A 239 -10.45 7.73 15.76
N GLU A 240 -9.79 8.86 15.55
CA GLU A 240 -9.84 10.04 16.43
C GLU A 240 -11.06 10.95 16.17
N GLY A 241 -11.92 10.64 15.19
CA GLY A 241 -13.07 11.46 14.80
C GLY A 241 -12.70 12.74 14.02
N ARG A 242 -11.45 12.85 13.55
CA ARG A 242 -10.91 14.01 12.82
C ARG A 242 -11.08 13.86 11.31
N LEU A 243 -12.33 13.83 10.84
CA LEU A 243 -12.64 13.48 9.45
C LEU A 243 -12.09 14.47 8.42
N ASP A 244 -12.08 15.78 8.70
CA ASP A 244 -11.51 16.76 7.77
C ASP A 244 -9.99 16.63 7.61
N ASP A 245 -9.30 16.25 8.68
CA ASP A 245 -7.87 15.95 8.60
C ASP A 245 -7.64 14.68 7.79
N ALA A 246 -8.49 13.64 7.97
CA ALA A 246 -8.46 12.44 7.13
C ALA A 246 -8.69 12.76 5.65
N ALA A 247 -9.68 13.58 5.33
CA ALA A 247 -9.96 14.06 3.97
C ALA A 247 -8.79 14.85 3.38
N SER A 248 -8.14 15.68 4.21
CA SER A 248 -6.95 16.44 3.81
C SER A 248 -5.80 15.50 3.41
N VAL A 249 -5.53 14.42 4.17
CA VAL A 249 -4.52 13.41 3.80
C VAL A 249 -4.85 12.74 2.47
N LEU A 250 -6.12 12.44 2.21
CA LEU A 250 -6.52 11.89 0.90
C LEU A 250 -6.19 12.90 -0.22
N ARG A 251 -6.58 14.15 -0.05
CA ARG A 251 -6.43 15.22 -1.04
C ARG A 251 -4.98 15.63 -1.33
N GLU A 252 -4.03 15.28 -0.47
CA GLU A 252 -2.59 15.46 -0.74
C GLU A 252 -2.14 14.69 -1.99
N LYS A 253 -2.76 13.53 -2.27
CA LYS A 253 -2.32 12.66 -3.38
C LYS A 253 -3.41 12.31 -4.39
N ILE A 254 -4.68 12.28 -3.99
CA ILE A 254 -5.77 11.85 -4.86
C ILE A 254 -6.83 12.95 -5.06
N PRO A 255 -7.16 13.31 -6.31
CA PRO A 255 -8.20 14.30 -6.60
C PRO A 255 -9.63 13.74 -6.56
N PHE A 256 -9.81 12.42 -6.58
CA PHE A 256 -11.13 11.78 -6.69
C PHE A 256 -11.38 10.74 -5.58
N PRO A 257 -11.30 11.11 -4.28
CA PRO A 257 -11.48 10.16 -3.18
C PRO A 257 -12.87 9.51 -3.12
N ALA A 258 -13.95 10.19 -3.50
CA ALA A 258 -15.30 9.63 -3.49
C ALA A 258 -15.50 8.58 -4.58
N THR A 259 -14.92 8.80 -5.76
CA THR A 259 -14.83 7.82 -6.84
C THR A 259 -13.98 6.62 -6.41
N LEU A 260 -12.76 6.85 -5.92
CA LEU A 260 -11.86 5.78 -5.49
C LEU A 260 -12.40 4.97 -4.30
N GLY A 261 -13.23 5.57 -3.44
CA GLY A 261 -13.94 4.87 -2.37
C GLY A 261 -14.96 3.84 -2.88
N ARG A 262 -15.37 3.91 -4.15
CA ARG A 262 -16.35 3.00 -4.75
C ARG A 262 -15.72 1.94 -5.64
N ILE A 263 -14.77 2.37 -6.48
CA ILE A 263 -14.31 1.57 -7.63
C ILE A 263 -12.82 1.18 -7.57
N CYS A 264 -12.10 1.57 -6.51
CA CYS A 264 -10.69 1.18 -6.40
C CYS A 264 -10.56 -0.34 -6.23
N ASN A 265 -9.64 -0.94 -6.98
CA ASN A 265 -9.24 -2.35 -6.87
C ASN A 265 -8.46 -2.67 -5.58
N HIS A 266 -8.25 -1.67 -4.70
CA HIS A 266 -7.81 -1.85 -3.33
C HIS A 266 -6.61 -2.80 -3.14
N LYS A 267 -5.60 -2.72 -4.03
CA LYS A 267 -4.30 -3.43 -3.90
C LYS A 267 -3.61 -3.22 -2.52
N CYS A 268 -3.99 -2.15 -1.82
CA CYS A 268 -3.55 -1.88 -0.46
C CYS A 268 -4.12 -2.86 0.59
N GLU A 269 -5.26 -3.51 0.32
CA GLU A 269 -5.90 -4.49 1.20
C GLU A 269 -5.39 -5.91 0.95
N SER A 270 -5.04 -6.25 -0.30
CA SER A 270 -4.63 -7.62 -0.71
C SER A 270 -3.40 -8.14 0.02
N SER A 271 -2.50 -7.25 0.43
CA SER A 271 -1.29 -7.58 1.20
C SER A 271 -1.31 -6.95 2.59
N CYS A 272 -2.48 -6.54 3.09
CA CYS A 272 -2.61 -5.99 4.43
C CYS A 272 -2.19 -7.05 5.46
N ARG A 273 -1.21 -6.74 6.33
CA ARG A 273 -0.73 -7.69 7.36
C ARG A 273 -1.83 -8.16 8.33
N ARG A 274 -2.95 -7.43 8.45
CA ARG A 274 -4.10 -7.90 9.24
C ARG A 274 -4.77 -9.13 8.62
N GLY A 275 -4.69 -9.31 7.31
CA GLY A 275 -5.23 -10.49 6.61
C GLY A 275 -4.67 -11.81 7.14
N GLU A 276 -3.41 -11.82 7.61
CA GLU A 276 -2.79 -12.99 8.26
C GLU A 276 -3.41 -13.34 9.62
N LEU A 277 -4.12 -12.40 10.26
CA LEU A 277 -4.82 -12.63 11.54
C LEU A 277 -6.26 -13.02 11.31
N ASN A 278 -6.98 -12.24 10.49
CA ASN A 278 -8.34 -12.54 10.09
C ASN A 278 -8.66 -12.02 8.68
N GLU A 279 -9.00 -10.74 8.57
CA GLU A 279 -9.42 -10.10 7.33
C GLU A 279 -8.69 -8.75 7.23
N ALA A 280 -8.34 -8.35 6.02
CA ALA A 280 -7.77 -7.03 5.76
C ALA A 280 -8.67 -5.90 6.31
N VAL A 281 -8.05 -4.75 6.57
CA VAL A 281 -8.81 -3.52 6.86
C VAL A 281 -9.51 -3.08 5.57
N SER A 282 -10.79 -2.70 5.66
CA SER A 282 -11.58 -2.19 4.54
C SER A 282 -11.23 -0.74 4.21
N ILE A 283 -10.01 -0.56 3.72
CA ILE A 283 -9.40 0.73 3.38
C ILE A 283 -10.23 1.48 2.33
N ARG A 284 -10.75 0.79 1.30
CA ARG A 284 -11.64 1.36 0.28
C ARG A 284 -12.90 1.93 0.89
N ALA A 285 -13.56 1.17 1.77
CA ALA A 285 -14.82 1.58 2.37
C ALA A 285 -14.66 2.71 3.40
N VAL A 286 -13.56 2.70 4.18
CA VAL A 286 -13.22 3.84 5.05
C VAL A 286 -12.90 5.09 4.24
N LYS A 287 -12.18 4.97 3.12
CA LYS A 287 -11.94 6.09 2.19
C LYS A 287 -13.25 6.67 1.65
N ARG A 288 -14.20 5.82 1.28
CA ARG A 288 -15.54 6.23 0.85
C ARG A 288 -16.26 7.03 1.94
N TYR A 289 -16.25 6.52 3.17
CA TYR A 289 -16.85 7.17 4.32
C TYR A 289 -16.25 8.56 4.58
N ILE A 290 -14.91 8.69 4.53
CA ILE A 290 -14.22 9.98 4.65
C ILE A 290 -14.72 10.95 3.57
N ALA A 291 -14.76 10.51 2.31
CA ALA A 291 -15.15 11.35 1.19
C ALA A 291 -16.63 11.78 1.24
N GLN A 292 -17.53 10.91 1.72
CA GLN A 292 -18.94 11.23 1.94
C GLN A 292 -19.16 12.21 3.10
N SER A 293 -18.24 12.20 4.07
CA SER A 293 -18.33 13.03 5.28
C SER A 293 -17.55 14.35 5.17
N ASP A 294 -16.88 14.63 4.04
CA ASP A 294 -16.06 15.83 3.79
C ASP A 294 -16.91 17.08 3.51
N GLY A 295 -17.83 17.39 4.42
CA GLY A 295 -18.77 18.51 4.25
C GLY A 295 -18.12 19.90 4.40
N ARG A 296 -17.07 20.03 5.23
CA ARG A 296 -16.40 21.33 5.46
C ARG A 296 -15.28 21.61 4.47
N ALA A 297 -14.74 20.57 3.82
CA ALA A 297 -13.69 20.67 2.81
C ALA A 297 -12.51 21.58 3.24
N LEU A 298 -12.05 21.47 4.50
CA LEU A 298 -11.01 22.35 5.08
C LEU A 298 -9.70 22.33 4.29
N TRP A 299 -9.44 21.26 3.54
CA TRP A 299 -8.29 21.11 2.66
C TRP A 299 -8.28 22.17 1.53
N ARG A 300 -9.44 22.68 1.10
CA ARG A 300 -9.54 23.71 0.05
C ARG A 300 -8.85 25.00 0.49
N ALA A 301 -9.06 25.44 1.73
CA ALA A 301 -8.41 26.64 2.28
C ALA A 301 -6.89 26.50 2.45
N LYS A 302 -6.39 25.26 2.48
CA LYS A 302 -4.96 24.95 2.63
C LYS A 302 -4.26 24.64 1.31
N THR A 303 -5.02 24.43 0.24
CA THR A 303 -4.49 24.18 -1.10
C THR A 303 -3.76 25.42 -1.58
N ARG A 304 -2.56 25.25 -2.13
CA ARG A 304 -1.72 26.35 -2.62
C ARG A 304 -1.65 26.32 -4.13
N GLN A 305 -1.79 27.50 -4.72
CA GLN A 305 -1.51 27.78 -6.13
C GLN A 305 -0.19 28.55 -6.17
N GLN A 306 0.78 28.07 -6.95
CA GLN A 306 2.04 28.78 -7.15
C GLN A 306 1.83 30.00 -8.06
N PRO A 307 2.70 31.02 -7.99
CA PRO A 307 2.61 32.18 -8.87
C PRO A 307 2.63 31.77 -10.36
N PRO A 308 1.98 32.54 -11.25
CA PRO A 308 1.98 32.24 -12.68
C PRO A 308 3.39 32.11 -13.26
N THR A 309 3.66 31.01 -13.96
CA THR A 309 4.96 30.73 -14.59
C THR A 309 5.11 31.41 -15.95
N GLY A 310 3.99 31.84 -16.54
CA GLY A 310 3.92 32.35 -17.92
C GLY A 310 4.00 31.25 -18.99
N LYS A 311 3.94 29.98 -18.59
CA LYS A 311 3.95 28.82 -19.49
C LYS A 311 2.56 28.24 -19.69
N SER A 312 2.30 27.73 -20.89
CA SER A 312 1.00 27.15 -21.27
C SER A 312 1.08 25.65 -21.59
N VAL A 313 0.08 24.89 -21.15
CA VAL A 313 0.00 23.44 -21.39
C VAL A 313 -1.39 23.05 -21.90
N CYS A 314 -1.43 22.26 -22.97
CA CYS A 314 -2.66 21.63 -23.44
C CYS A 314 -2.71 20.17 -22.98
N VAL A 315 -3.76 19.78 -22.27
CA VAL A 315 -4.04 18.40 -21.86
C VAL A 315 -5.19 17.85 -22.69
N VAL A 316 -4.95 16.79 -23.45
CA VAL A 316 -5.94 16.16 -24.32
C VAL A 316 -6.48 14.90 -23.67
N GLY A 317 -7.77 14.92 -23.30
CA GLY A 317 -8.48 13.85 -22.61
C GLY A 317 -8.82 14.21 -21.17
N GLY A 318 -10.11 14.30 -20.86
CA GLY A 318 -10.70 14.59 -19.56
C GLY A 318 -10.94 13.35 -18.69
N GLY A 319 -10.13 12.30 -18.88
CA GLY A 319 -10.12 11.12 -18.01
C GLY A 319 -9.31 11.33 -16.72
N PRO A 320 -9.24 10.32 -15.82
CA PRO A 320 -8.55 10.45 -14.54
C PRO A 320 -7.09 10.90 -14.63
N ALA A 321 -6.34 10.40 -15.62
CA ALA A 321 -4.95 10.78 -15.84
C ALA A 321 -4.80 12.24 -16.27
N GLY A 322 -5.53 12.66 -17.30
CA GLY A 322 -5.49 14.03 -17.83
C GLY A 322 -5.98 15.06 -16.81
N MET A 323 -7.10 14.81 -16.14
CA MET A 323 -7.60 15.72 -15.10
C MET A 323 -6.62 15.84 -13.92
N THR A 324 -5.98 14.74 -13.51
CA THR A 324 -4.96 14.78 -12.45
C THR A 324 -3.76 15.62 -12.88
N ALA A 325 -3.25 15.41 -14.09
CA ALA A 325 -2.11 16.16 -14.60
C ALA A 325 -2.43 17.66 -14.71
N ALA A 326 -3.61 17.98 -15.27
CA ALA A 326 -4.07 19.36 -15.43
C ALA A 326 -4.19 20.07 -14.08
N LEU A 327 -4.76 19.41 -13.07
CA LEU A 327 -4.87 19.95 -11.72
C LEU A 327 -3.51 20.32 -11.13
N TYR A 328 -2.54 19.40 -11.18
CA TYR A 328 -1.22 19.65 -10.57
C TYR A 328 -0.40 20.68 -11.36
N LEU A 329 -0.50 20.70 -12.70
CA LEU A 329 0.13 21.72 -13.52
C LEU A 329 -0.45 23.12 -13.26
N ALA A 330 -1.77 23.23 -13.11
CA ALA A 330 -2.41 24.48 -12.72
C ALA A 330 -1.91 24.93 -11.33
N LYS A 331 -1.85 24.02 -10.35
CA LYS A 331 -1.27 24.28 -9.01
C LYS A 331 0.17 24.76 -9.05
N LYS A 332 0.96 24.37 -10.05
CA LYS A 332 2.33 24.84 -10.28
C LYS A 332 2.41 26.21 -10.96
N GLY A 333 1.28 26.83 -11.28
CA GLY A 333 1.19 28.16 -11.85
C GLY A 333 1.22 28.20 -13.38
N HIS A 334 1.16 27.05 -14.06
CA HIS A 334 1.05 26.99 -15.51
C HIS A 334 -0.38 27.30 -15.96
N SER A 335 -0.54 27.94 -17.11
CA SER A 335 -1.84 28.12 -17.76
C SER A 335 -2.24 26.82 -18.45
N VAL A 336 -3.27 26.13 -17.96
CA VAL A 336 -3.67 24.81 -18.47
C VAL A 336 -5.02 24.86 -19.17
N THR A 337 -5.05 24.36 -20.41
CA THR A 337 -6.28 24.08 -21.14
C THR A 337 -6.46 22.57 -21.26
N LEU A 338 -7.59 22.06 -20.80
CA LEU A 338 -7.98 20.65 -20.91
C LEU A 338 -9.07 20.51 -21.97
N LYS A 339 -8.75 19.78 -23.05
CA LYS A 339 -9.67 19.48 -24.16
C LYS A 339 -10.23 18.07 -24.00
N GLU A 340 -11.55 17.93 -23.98
CA GLU A 340 -12.28 16.66 -23.87
C GLU A 340 -13.19 16.47 -25.10
N ALA A 341 -13.13 15.28 -25.69
CA ALA A 341 -13.89 14.94 -26.89
C ALA A 341 -15.39 14.76 -26.62
N MET A 342 -15.74 14.38 -25.40
CA MET A 342 -17.11 14.11 -24.96
C MET A 342 -17.75 15.35 -24.28
N PRO A 343 -19.08 15.37 -24.08
CA PRO A 343 -19.77 16.53 -23.49
C PRO A 343 -19.43 16.82 -22.02
N LYS A 344 -18.95 15.81 -21.28
CA LYS A 344 -18.56 15.91 -19.87
C LYS A 344 -17.22 15.24 -19.61
N LEU A 345 -16.50 15.78 -18.62
CA LEU A 345 -15.31 15.19 -18.02
C LEU A 345 -15.61 13.85 -17.33
N GLY A 346 -14.54 13.11 -17.04
CA GLY A 346 -14.56 11.84 -16.31
C GLY A 346 -14.11 10.65 -17.15
N GLY A 347 -14.15 10.74 -18.48
CA GLY A 347 -13.78 9.64 -19.37
C GLY A 347 -14.53 8.36 -19.01
N GLN A 348 -13.80 7.25 -18.79
CA GLN A 348 -14.41 5.97 -18.39
C GLN A 348 -15.17 6.03 -17.04
N LEU A 349 -14.88 7.00 -16.16
CA LEU A 349 -15.68 7.21 -14.95
C LEU A 349 -17.12 7.63 -15.27
N GLN A 350 -17.30 8.37 -16.38
CA GLN A 350 -18.58 8.94 -16.81
C GLN A 350 -19.30 8.05 -17.83
N TYR A 351 -18.56 7.34 -18.67
CA TYR A 351 -19.13 6.61 -19.82
C TYR A 351 -18.91 5.10 -19.78
N GLY A 352 -17.92 4.59 -19.03
CA GLY A 352 -17.61 3.16 -18.97
C GLY A 352 -18.18 2.48 -17.73
N ILE A 353 -17.94 3.06 -16.55
CA ILE A 353 -18.38 2.46 -15.28
C ILE A 353 -19.88 2.68 -15.10
N PRO A 354 -20.67 1.65 -14.78
CA PRO A 354 -22.11 1.80 -14.59
C PRO A 354 -22.51 2.71 -13.40
N PRO A 355 -23.61 3.47 -13.51
CA PRO A 355 -24.05 4.37 -12.44
C PRO A 355 -24.35 3.69 -11.09
N TYR A 356 -24.75 2.41 -11.11
CA TYR A 356 -25.03 1.65 -9.89
C TYR A 356 -23.76 1.36 -9.05
N ARG A 357 -22.57 1.44 -9.66
CA ARG A 357 -21.27 1.36 -8.97
C ARG A 357 -20.71 2.74 -8.68
N LEU A 358 -20.86 3.66 -9.64
CA LEU A 358 -20.33 5.01 -9.57
C LEU A 358 -21.37 6.02 -10.05
N PRO A 359 -22.13 6.63 -9.12
CA PRO A 359 -23.17 7.59 -9.47
C PRO A 359 -22.59 8.80 -10.22
N ARG A 360 -23.27 9.22 -11.29
CA ARG A 360 -22.83 10.35 -12.13
C ARG A 360 -22.73 11.66 -11.36
N SER A 361 -23.60 11.87 -10.38
CA SER A 361 -23.55 13.03 -9.49
C SER A 361 -22.24 13.13 -8.70
N ILE A 362 -21.63 11.99 -8.35
CA ILE A 362 -20.35 11.95 -7.65
C ILE A 362 -19.22 12.33 -8.61
N VAL A 363 -19.23 11.81 -9.83
CA VAL A 363 -18.24 12.15 -10.86
C VAL A 363 -18.35 13.62 -11.24
N ASP A 364 -19.56 14.11 -11.50
CA ASP A 364 -19.81 15.53 -11.83
C ASP A 364 -19.32 16.45 -10.68
N MET A 365 -19.57 16.07 -9.41
CA MET A 365 -19.10 16.82 -8.24
C MET A 365 -17.57 16.85 -8.13
N GLU A 366 -16.89 15.73 -8.30
CA GLU A 366 -15.43 15.68 -8.16
C GLU A 366 -14.69 16.29 -9.37
N THR A 367 -15.27 16.23 -10.57
CA THR A 367 -14.69 16.83 -11.78
C THR A 367 -14.89 18.35 -11.85
N ALA A 368 -15.96 18.89 -11.24
CA ALA A 368 -16.15 20.34 -11.13
C ALA A 368 -14.96 21.05 -10.47
N TYR A 369 -14.29 20.39 -9.52
CA TYR A 369 -13.11 20.92 -8.86
C TYR A 369 -11.94 21.22 -9.82
N ILE A 370 -11.87 20.55 -10.97
CA ILE A 370 -10.80 20.79 -11.96
C ILE A 370 -10.89 22.22 -12.51
N ALA A 371 -12.09 22.67 -12.87
CA ALA A 371 -12.32 24.04 -13.31
C ALA A 371 -12.14 25.05 -12.16
N GLU A 372 -12.62 24.72 -10.95
CA GLU A 372 -12.44 25.56 -9.76
C GLU A 372 -10.96 25.77 -9.39
N ALA A 373 -10.10 24.81 -9.74
CA ALA A 373 -8.66 24.89 -9.51
C ALA A 373 -7.90 25.73 -10.57
N GLY A 374 -8.61 26.37 -11.50
CA GLY A 374 -8.03 27.29 -12.49
C GLY A 374 -7.68 26.65 -13.84
N VAL A 375 -8.15 25.43 -14.12
CA VAL A 375 -7.99 24.80 -15.44
C VAL A 375 -9.09 25.29 -16.38
N THR A 376 -8.74 25.73 -17.58
CA THR A 376 -9.70 26.01 -18.65
C THR A 376 -10.18 24.69 -19.25
N VAL A 377 -11.47 24.40 -19.17
CA VAL A 377 -12.05 23.14 -19.66
C VAL A 377 -12.86 23.37 -20.93
N GLU A 378 -12.53 22.64 -21.99
CA GLU A 378 -13.19 22.68 -23.29
C GLU A 378 -13.72 21.28 -23.64
N CYS A 379 -15.02 21.06 -23.48
CA CYS A 379 -15.70 19.83 -23.90
C CYS A 379 -16.10 19.88 -25.38
N ASP A 380 -16.48 18.71 -25.91
CA ASP A 380 -16.83 18.53 -27.33
C ASP A 380 -15.70 18.95 -28.29
N GLN A 381 -14.46 18.86 -27.82
CA GLN A 381 -13.23 19.15 -28.56
C GLN A 381 -12.45 17.84 -28.77
N PRO A 382 -12.65 17.12 -29.90
CA PRO A 382 -11.88 15.93 -30.20
C PRO A 382 -10.38 16.27 -30.33
N ALA A 383 -9.54 15.26 -30.10
CA ALA A 383 -8.10 15.42 -30.13
C ALA A 383 -7.61 15.93 -31.50
N GLU A 384 -6.83 17.02 -31.46
CA GLU A 384 -6.17 17.57 -32.63
C GLU A 384 -4.75 17.00 -32.78
N HIS A 385 -4.14 17.25 -33.94
CA HIS A 385 -2.76 16.85 -34.20
C HIS A 385 -1.79 17.49 -33.17
N PRO A 386 -0.99 16.71 -32.42
CA PRO A 386 -0.17 17.23 -31.32
C PRO A 386 0.77 18.37 -31.71
N GLU A 387 1.40 18.30 -32.90
CA GLU A 387 2.28 19.38 -33.38
C GLU A 387 1.55 20.69 -33.66
N ARG A 388 0.25 20.65 -34.01
CA ARG A 388 -0.54 21.89 -34.17
C ARG A 388 -0.77 22.56 -32.83
N LEU A 389 -1.09 21.76 -31.81
CA LEU A 389 -1.23 22.25 -30.45
C LEU A 389 0.09 22.85 -29.93
N LEU A 390 1.25 22.33 -30.32
CA LEU A 390 2.55 22.94 -29.98
C LEU A 390 2.81 24.31 -30.60
N LEU A 391 2.03 24.75 -31.60
CA LEU A 391 2.09 26.12 -32.10
C LEU A 391 1.44 27.12 -31.14
N GLU A 392 0.55 26.64 -30.27
CA GLU A 392 -0.26 27.45 -29.35
C GLU A 392 0.18 27.26 -27.88
N PHE A 393 0.76 26.11 -27.54
CA PHE A 393 1.10 25.72 -26.18
C PHE A 393 2.60 25.34 -26.05
N ASP A 394 3.22 25.67 -24.91
CA ASP A 394 4.63 25.29 -24.65
C ASP A 394 4.82 23.77 -24.49
N ALA A 395 3.77 23.05 -24.05
CA ALA A 395 3.76 21.59 -23.92
C ALA A 395 2.37 21.00 -24.16
N VAL A 396 2.33 19.73 -24.59
CA VAL A 396 1.10 18.97 -24.84
C VAL A 396 1.16 17.63 -24.10
N LEU A 397 0.08 17.27 -23.41
CA LEU A 397 -0.11 15.94 -22.81
C LEU A 397 -1.25 15.20 -23.48
N ILE A 398 -0.97 14.00 -23.99
CA ILE A 398 -1.97 13.08 -24.55
C ILE A 398 -2.38 12.08 -23.48
N ALA A 399 -3.64 12.16 -23.06
CA ALA A 399 -4.26 11.31 -22.04
C ALA A 399 -5.66 10.82 -22.47
N THR A 400 -5.83 10.53 -23.77
CA THR A 400 -7.09 10.14 -24.41
C THR A 400 -7.62 8.75 -23.99
N GLY A 401 -6.77 7.93 -23.39
CA GLY A 401 -7.11 6.58 -22.93
C GLY A 401 -7.35 5.56 -24.05
N ALA A 402 -7.89 4.40 -23.70
CA ALA A 402 -8.23 3.32 -24.63
C ALA A 402 -9.73 3.28 -24.93
N GLY A 403 -10.24 4.26 -25.67
CA GLY A 403 -11.68 4.50 -25.84
C GLY A 403 -12.46 3.50 -26.72
N HIS A 404 -11.81 2.56 -27.40
CA HIS A 404 -12.48 1.66 -28.36
C HIS A 404 -12.42 0.19 -27.94
N GLY A 405 -13.56 -0.51 -28.00
CA GLY A 405 -13.63 -1.95 -27.72
C GLY A 405 -13.09 -2.80 -28.87
N VAL A 406 -12.48 -3.93 -28.55
CA VAL A 406 -11.93 -4.87 -29.54
C VAL A 406 -12.95 -5.98 -29.85
N ARG A 407 -13.12 -6.31 -31.13
CA ARG A 407 -13.81 -7.52 -31.58
C ARG A 407 -12.79 -8.61 -31.87
N LEU A 408 -13.10 -9.85 -31.47
CA LEU A 408 -12.24 -10.97 -31.81
C LEU A 408 -12.35 -11.30 -33.31
N PRO A 409 -11.25 -11.70 -33.95
CA PRO A 409 -11.24 -12.12 -35.36
C PRO A 409 -11.80 -13.55 -35.52
N ILE A 410 -13.00 -13.79 -35.02
CA ILE A 410 -13.73 -15.06 -35.14
C ILE A 410 -14.85 -14.95 -36.18
N PRO A 411 -15.26 -16.06 -36.82
CA PRO A 411 -16.41 -16.07 -37.72
C PRO A 411 -17.66 -15.49 -37.05
N GLY A 412 -18.39 -14.63 -37.77
CA GLY A 412 -19.61 -13.99 -37.29
C GLY A 412 -19.44 -12.73 -36.42
N SER A 413 -18.20 -12.26 -36.18
CA SER A 413 -17.92 -11.05 -35.38
C SER A 413 -18.50 -9.74 -35.94
N GLY A 414 -18.89 -9.73 -37.22
CA GLY A 414 -19.54 -8.60 -37.90
C GLY A 414 -21.06 -8.65 -37.95
N LEU A 415 -21.70 -9.71 -37.41
CA LEU A 415 -23.16 -9.88 -37.48
C LEU A 415 -23.90 -8.77 -36.71
N LYS A 416 -25.14 -8.47 -37.14
CA LYS A 416 -26.01 -7.58 -36.37
C LYS A 416 -26.34 -8.23 -35.02
N GLY A 417 -26.13 -7.50 -33.93
CA GLY A 417 -26.20 -8.01 -32.55
C GLY A 417 -24.83 -8.30 -31.93
N ALA A 418 -23.74 -8.20 -32.70
CA ALA A 418 -22.38 -8.25 -32.17
C ALA A 418 -21.91 -6.83 -31.78
N LEU A 419 -21.89 -6.54 -30.49
CA LEU A 419 -21.56 -5.25 -29.89
C LEU A 419 -20.18 -5.27 -29.21
N THR A 420 -19.60 -4.09 -28.99
CA THR A 420 -18.45 -3.97 -28.09
C THR A 420 -18.92 -3.53 -26.71
N GLY A 421 -18.26 -4.01 -25.66
CA GLY A 421 -18.64 -3.68 -24.28
C GLY A 421 -18.56 -2.19 -23.97
N LEU A 422 -17.57 -1.48 -24.51
CA LEU A 422 -17.44 -0.03 -24.31
C LEU A 422 -18.56 0.75 -24.98
N ASP A 423 -18.93 0.42 -26.23
CA ASP A 423 -20.03 1.11 -26.91
C ASP A 423 -21.36 0.83 -26.20
N PHE A 424 -21.57 -0.42 -25.77
CA PHE A 424 -22.75 -0.82 -25.01
C PHE A 424 -22.89 -0.04 -23.70
N LEU A 425 -21.82 0.00 -22.88
CA LEU A 425 -21.82 0.70 -21.60
C LEU A 425 -21.95 2.22 -21.78
N LYS A 426 -21.27 2.79 -22.78
CA LYS A 426 -21.38 4.21 -23.14
C LYS A 426 -22.80 4.59 -23.54
N ASN A 427 -23.43 3.81 -24.41
CA ASN A 427 -24.81 4.07 -24.84
C ASN A 427 -25.77 3.98 -23.64
N ALA A 428 -25.62 2.97 -22.79
CA ALA A 428 -26.41 2.83 -21.56
C ALA A 428 -26.19 4.02 -20.61
N ALA A 429 -24.94 4.47 -20.44
CA ALA A 429 -24.60 5.62 -19.61
C ALA A 429 -25.19 6.95 -20.13
N MET A 430 -25.31 7.07 -21.45
CA MET A 430 -25.88 8.25 -22.11
C MET A 430 -27.41 8.20 -22.26
N GLY A 431 -28.06 7.12 -21.80
CA GLY A 431 -29.50 6.92 -21.97
C GLY A 431 -29.92 6.68 -23.42
N MET A 432 -28.99 6.24 -24.28
CA MET A 432 -29.24 5.88 -25.67
C MET A 432 -29.63 4.40 -25.78
N GLU A 433 -30.24 4.01 -26.91
CA GLU A 433 -30.51 2.60 -27.18
C GLU A 433 -29.21 1.78 -27.23
N ALA A 434 -29.11 0.79 -26.35
CA ALA A 434 -27.93 -0.07 -26.23
C ALA A 434 -27.85 -1.14 -27.33
N GLY A 435 -28.91 -1.31 -28.13
CA GLY A 435 -28.94 -2.22 -29.28
C GLY A 435 -28.93 -3.71 -28.91
N MET A 436 -29.36 -4.06 -27.70
CA MET A 436 -29.44 -5.44 -27.21
C MET A 436 -30.83 -6.05 -27.42
N GLY A 437 -30.89 -7.38 -27.55
CA GLY A 437 -32.11 -8.18 -27.46
C GLY A 437 -32.36 -8.72 -26.05
N GLU A 438 -32.98 -9.90 -25.97
CA GLU A 438 -33.42 -10.54 -24.72
C GLU A 438 -32.42 -11.58 -24.19
N LYS A 439 -31.68 -12.26 -25.06
CA LYS A 439 -30.71 -13.31 -24.71
C LYS A 439 -29.28 -12.88 -25.02
N ILE A 440 -28.51 -12.58 -23.98
CA ILE A 440 -27.21 -11.91 -24.10
C ILE A 440 -26.08 -12.82 -23.64
N VAL A 441 -25.03 -12.89 -24.46
CA VAL A 441 -23.76 -13.54 -24.11
C VAL A 441 -22.64 -12.51 -24.13
N VAL A 442 -22.01 -12.29 -22.98
CA VAL A 442 -20.83 -11.42 -22.84
C VAL A 442 -19.57 -12.27 -22.88
N LEU A 443 -18.61 -11.87 -23.73
CA LEU A 443 -17.33 -12.55 -23.89
C LEU A 443 -16.23 -11.78 -23.14
N GLY A 444 -15.69 -12.37 -22.08
CA GLY A 444 -14.60 -11.78 -21.28
C GLY A 444 -14.71 -12.15 -19.79
N GLY A 445 -13.55 -12.21 -19.11
CA GLY A 445 -13.48 -12.58 -17.68
C GLY A 445 -13.23 -11.42 -16.71
N GLY A 446 -13.00 -10.20 -17.21
CA GLY A 446 -12.67 -9.02 -16.39
C GLY A 446 -13.88 -8.17 -15.97
N ASN A 447 -13.63 -7.15 -15.13
CA ASN A 447 -14.68 -6.28 -14.58
C ASN A 447 -15.61 -5.67 -15.65
N VAL A 448 -15.09 -5.31 -16.83
CA VAL A 448 -15.91 -4.76 -17.93
C VAL A 448 -16.97 -5.78 -18.40
N ALA A 449 -16.67 -7.07 -18.41
CA ALA A 449 -17.63 -8.10 -18.79
C ALA A 449 -18.79 -8.19 -17.79
N PHE A 450 -18.49 -8.09 -16.50
CA PHE A 450 -19.49 -8.08 -15.43
C PHE A 450 -20.29 -6.78 -15.43
N ASP A 451 -19.67 -5.63 -15.69
CA ASP A 451 -20.38 -4.37 -15.87
C ASP A 451 -21.36 -4.45 -17.06
N CYS A 452 -20.96 -5.06 -18.19
CA CYS A 452 -21.85 -5.29 -19.33
C CYS A 452 -23.01 -6.22 -18.95
N ALA A 453 -22.72 -7.37 -18.33
CA ALA A 453 -23.72 -8.36 -17.97
C ALA A 453 -24.76 -7.80 -16.99
N ARG A 454 -24.30 -7.15 -15.91
CA ARG A 454 -25.18 -6.57 -14.88
C ARG A 454 -25.96 -5.36 -15.40
N THR A 455 -25.39 -4.59 -16.33
CA THR A 455 -26.12 -3.53 -17.04
C THR A 455 -27.21 -4.11 -17.94
N ALA A 456 -26.92 -5.17 -18.68
CA ALA A 456 -27.89 -5.90 -19.50
C ALA A 456 -29.09 -6.40 -18.66
N VAL A 457 -28.85 -6.96 -17.48
CA VAL A 457 -29.93 -7.37 -16.56
C VAL A 457 -30.84 -6.19 -16.20
N ARG A 458 -30.27 -5.01 -15.92
CA ARG A 458 -31.02 -3.79 -15.56
C ARG A 458 -31.77 -3.16 -16.74
N LEU A 459 -31.27 -3.36 -17.95
CA LEU A 459 -31.93 -2.95 -19.18
C LEU A 459 -33.04 -3.92 -19.63
N GLY A 460 -33.29 -5.00 -18.86
CA GLY A 460 -34.44 -5.89 -19.06
C GLY A 460 -34.15 -7.16 -19.86
N ALA A 461 -32.89 -7.57 -20.00
CA ALA A 461 -32.55 -8.85 -20.63
C ALA A 461 -33.20 -10.03 -19.88
N ALA A 462 -33.76 -10.98 -20.64
CA ALA A 462 -34.40 -12.17 -20.10
C ALA A 462 -33.37 -13.19 -19.61
N GLU A 463 -32.30 -13.39 -20.37
CA GLU A 463 -31.20 -14.30 -20.06
C GLU A 463 -29.86 -13.61 -20.31
N VAL A 464 -28.96 -13.66 -19.32
CA VAL A 464 -27.62 -13.08 -19.43
C VAL A 464 -26.59 -14.10 -19.02
N SER A 465 -25.61 -14.31 -19.89
CA SER A 465 -24.49 -15.21 -19.66
C SER A 465 -23.15 -14.52 -19.87
N VAL A 466 -22.15 -14.89 -19.07
CA VAL A 466 -20.75 -14.47 -19.22
C VAL A 466 -19.91 -15.70 -19.53
N ALA A 467 -19.10 -15.64 -20.58
CA ALA A 467 -18.17 -16.70 -20.95
C ALA A 467 -16.73 -16.16 -21.00
N CYS A 468 -15.78 -16.92 -20.47
CA CYS A 468 -14.37 -16.52 -20.39
C CYS A 468 -13.42 -17.70 -20.60
N LEU A 469 -12.16 -17.41 -20.95
CA LEU A 469 -11.12 -18.43 -21.18
C LEU A 469 -10.58 -18.96 -19.85
N GLU A 470 -10.54 -18.09 -18.84
CA GLU A 470 -10.02 -18.37 -17.51
C GLU A 470 -10.91 -19.35 -16.75
N GLY A 471 -10.29 -20.17 -15.90
CA GLY A 471 -11.00 -20.93 -14.89
C GLY A 471 -11.62 -20.03 -13.83
N ARG A 472 -12.67 -20.51 -13.15
CA ARG A 472 -13.47 -19.73 -12.19
C ARG A 472 -12.64 -19.00 -11.11
N GLU A 473 -11.60 -19.65 -10.61
CA GLU A 473 -10.71 -19.12 -9.56
C GLU A 473 -9.67 -18.12 -10.09
N MET A 474 -9.42 -18.12 -11.40
CA MET A 474 -8.42 -17.29 -12.07
C MET A 474 -9.04 -16.14 -12.87
N MET A 475 -10.35 -15.92 -12.72
CA MET A 475 -11.05 -14.84 -13.41
C MET A 475 -10.49 -13.47 -12.97
N PRO A 476 -10.18 -12.57 -13.91
CA PRO A 476 -9.62 -11.25 -13.57
C PRO A 476 -10.57 -10.29 -12.85
N ALA A 477 -11.89 -10.54 -12.90
CA ALA A 477 -12.87 -9.70 -12.23
C ALA A 477 -12.81 -9.83 -10.70
N ASP A 478 -13.19 -8.75 -10.01
CA ASP A 478 -13.25 -8.73 -8.55
C ASP A 478 -14.28 -9.76 -8.07
N VAL A 479 -13.92 -10.55 -7.05
CA VAL A 479 -14.78 -11.63 -6.50
C VAL A 479 -16.18 -11.11 -6.14
N GLU A 480 -16.25 -9.87 -5.66
CA GLU A 480 -17.47 -9.15 -5.29
C GLU A 480 -18.39 -8.92 -6.50
N GLU A 481 -17.83 -8.56 -7.67
CA GLU A 481 -18.58 -8.35 -8.91
C GLU A 481 -19.12 -9.67 -9.45
N ILE A 482 -18.32 -10.73 -9.39
CA ILE A 482 -18.73 -12.07 -9.82
C ILE A 482 -19.88 -12.57 -8.96
N GLN A 483 -19.76 -12.44 -7.64
CA GLN A 483 -20.77 -12.89 -6.69
C GLN A 483 -22.09 -12.12 -6.86
N GLN A 484 -22.04 -10.79 -7.00
CA GLN A 484 -23.23 -9.97 -7.21
C GLN A 484 -23.92 -10.27 -8.55
N ALA A 485 -23.17 -10.59 -9.61
CA ALA A 485 -23.74 -10.99 -10.89
C ALA A 485 -24.50 -12.33 -10.81
N ILE A 486 -23.96 -13.32 -10.10
CA ILE A 486 -24.63 -14.61 -9.86
C ILE A 486 -25.94 -14.39 -9.09
N GLU A 487 -25.90 -13.56 -8.04
CA GLU A 487 -27.10 -13.21 -7.26
C GLU A 487 -28.18 -12.50 -8.10
N GLU A 488 -27.76 -11.72 -9.11
CA GLU A 488 -28.64 -11.04 -10.06
C GLU A 488 -29.18 -11.97 -11.17
N GLY A 489 -28.73 -13.23 -11.22
CA GLY A 489 -29.19 -14.26 -12.16
C GLY A 489 -28.31 -14.45 -13.41
N VAL A 490 -27.09 -13.90 -13.42
CA VAL A 490 -26.14 -14.09 -14.53
C VAL A 490 -25.54 -15.49 -14.49
N THR A 491 -25.60 -16.21 -15.61
CA THR A 491 -24.96 -17.52 -15.76
C THR A 491 -23.50 -17.37 -16.16
N ILE A 492 -22.57 -18.09 -15.52
CA ILE A 492 -21.14 -17.99 -15.83
C ILE A 492 -20.65 -19.30 -16.44
N TYR A 493 -20.02 -19.19 -17.61
CA TYR A 493 -19.36 -20.27 -18.32
C TYR A 493 -17.84 -20.07 -18.33
N PRO A 494 -17.13 -20.46 -17.24
CA PRO A 494 -15.68 -20.41 -17.20
C PRO A 494 -15.07 -21.46 -18.13
N SER A 495 -13.79 -21.29 -18.48
CA SER A 495 -13.04 -22.24 -19.30
C SER A 495 -13.73 -22.56 -20.63
N ARG A 496 -14.11 -21.52 -21.38
CA ARG A 496 -14.73 -21.61 -22.71
C ARG A 496 -13.96 -20.81 -23.74
N SER A 497 -13.53 -21.47 -24.82
CA SER A 497 -13.00 -20.79 -26.01
C SER A 497 -14.13 -20.37 -26.94
N PHE A 498 -13.90 -19.29 -27.67
CA PHE A 498 -14.89 -18.70 -28.58
C PHE A 498 -14.57 -19.14 -30.01
N GLU A 499 -15.33 -20.10 -30.57
CA GLU A 499 -15.03 -20.65 -31.89
C GLU A 499 -15.69 -19.85 -33.01
N ALA A 500 -16.96 -19.46 -32.83
CA ALA A 500 -17.71 -18.66 -33.80
C ALA A 500 -18.96 -18.03 -33.16
N ILE A 501 -19.36 -16.87 -33.67
CA ILE A 501 -20.72 -16.34 -33.47
C ILE A 501 -21.61 -16.90 -34.58
N CYS A 502 -22.68 -17.59 -34.19
CA CYS A 502 -23.61 -18.26 -35.09
C CYS A 502 -24.65 -17.28 -35.64
N GLY A 503 -24.97 -17.41 -36.92
CA GLY A 503 -26.01 -16.63 -37.61
C GLY A 503 -25.64 -16.31 -39.06
N GLU A 504 -26.64 -15.91 -39.85
CA GLU A 504 -26.44 -15.47 -41.24
C GLU A 504 -26.40 -13.95 -41.35
N THR A 505 -27.44 -13.27 -40.86
CA THR A 505 -27.55 -11.80 -40.87
C THR A 505 -27.53 -11.19 -39.47
N CYS A 506 -28.05 -11.92 -38.48
CA CYS A 506 -28.09 -11.55 -37.08
C CYS A 506 -27.57 -12.69 -36.21
N VAL A 507 -27.11 -12.34 -35.02
CA VAL A 507 -26.65 -13.30 -34.00
C VAL A 507 -27.81 -14.23 -33.62
N THR A 508 -27.52 -15.53 -33.53
CA THR A 508 -28.44 -16.58 -33.03
C THR A 508 -27.82 -17.41 -31.90
N GLY A 509 -26.51 -17.27 -31.66
CA GLY A 509 -25.82 -17.90 -30.55
C GLY A 509 -24.30 -17.79 -30.67
N VAL A 510 -23.61 -18.39 -29.71
CA VAL A 510 -22.14 -18.49 -29.70
C VAL A 510 -21.75 -19.96 -29.57
N ARG A 511 -20.84 -20.40 -30.44
CA ARG A 511 -20.25 -21.73 -30.38
C ARG A 511 -19.02 -21.69 -29.48
N PHE A 512 -19.04 -22.53 -28.46
CA PHE A 512 -17.95 -22.69 -27.51
C PHE A 512 -17.33 -24.08 -27.57
N MET A 513 -16.08 -24.16 -27.10
CA MET A 513 -15.42 -25.41 -26.75
C MET A 513 -14.88 -25.30 -25.33
N ARG A 514 -14.78 -26.41 -24.60
CA ARG A 514 -14.17 -26.43 -23.25
C ARG A 514 -12.66 -26.27 -23.37
N VAL A 515 -12.10 -25.55 -22.40
CA VAL A 515 -10.65 -25.31 -22.27
C VAL A 515 -10.15 -26.07 -21.04
N SER A 516 -9.19 -26.97 -21.22
CA SER A 516 -8.57 -27.73 -20.13
C SER A 516 -7.43 -26.95 -19.47
N ALA A 517 -6.70 -26.16 -20.26
CA ALA A 517 -5.63 -25.28 -19.77
C ALA A 517 -5.57 -23.98 -20.58
N PHE A 518 -5.30 -22.88 -19.89
CA PHE A 518 -5.12 -21.56 -20.47
C PHE A 518 -3.94 -20.87 -19.80
N GLN A 519 -2.99 -20.40 -20.61
CA GLN A 519 -1.85 -19.62 -20.15
C GLN A 519 -1.45 -18.61 -21.23
N PHE A 520 -0.77 -17.54 -20.83
CA PHE A 520 -0.11 -16.65 -21.77
C PHE A 520 1.34 -17.08 -21.94
N ASP A 521 1.84 -17.05 -23.16
CA ASP A 521 3.27 -17.23 -23.44
C ASP A 521 4.09 -15.98 -23.06
N GLU A 522 5.41 -16.05 -23.22
CA GLU A 522 6.34 -14.95 -22.93
C GLU A 522 6.07 -13.69 -23.77
N ASN A 523 5.39 -13.83 -24.91
CA ASN A 523 5.00 -12.72 -25.80
C ASN A 523 3.58 -12.20 -25.50
N GLY A 524 2.90 -12.73 -24.47
CA GLY A 524 1.53 -12.38 -24.12
C GLY A 524 0.47 -12.99 -25.03
N GLN A 525 0.81 -13.99 -25.83
CA GLN A 525 -0.14 -14.72 -26.67
C GLN A 525 -0.80 -15.85 -25.88
N ALA A 526 -2.13 -15.93 -26.00
CA ALA A 526 -2.93 -16.97 -25.37
C ALA A 526 -2.62 -18.36 -25.95
N ILE A 527 -2.08 -19.25 -25.12
CA ILE A 527 -1.96 -20.69 -25.38
C ILE A 527 -3.16 -21.38 -24.73
N LEU A 528 -3.93 -22.09 -25.55
CA LEU A 528 -5.17 -22.76 -25.18
C LEU A 528 -5.06 -24.26 -25.47
N GLU A 529 -5.30 -25.08 -24.46
CA GLU A 529 -5.56 -26.51 -24.65
C GLU A 529 -7.07 -26.72 -24.65
N LYS A 530 -7.61 -27.17 -25.78
CA LYS A 530 -9.05 -27.36 -25.97
C LYS A 530 -9.42 -28.84 -25.87
N GLU A 531 -10.58 -29.12 -25.28
CA GLU A 531 -11.14 -30.46 -25.24
C GLU A 531 -11.88 -30.77 -26.54
N CYS A 532 -11.25 -31.54 -27.44
CA CYS A 532 -11.87 -31.97 -28.69
C CYS A 532 -13.21 -32.69 -28.44
N GLY A 533 -14.25 -32.34 -29.23
CA GLY A 533 -15.59 -32.93 -29.12
C GLY A 533 -16.48 -32.33 -28.02
N SER A 534 -16.03 -31.30 -27.31
CA SER A 534 -16.81 -30.58 -26.28
C SER A 534 -17.63 -29.39 -26.82
N GLU A 535 -17.80 -29.32 -28.14
CA GLU A 535 -18.48 -28.23 -28.82
C GLU A 535 -19.95 -28.14 -28.43
N HIS A 536 -20.39 -26.94 -28.07
CA HIS A 536 -21.80 -26.65 -27.81
C HIS A 536 -22.12 -25.21 -28.18
N ILE A 537 -23.39 -24.95 -28.48
CA ILE A 537 -23.90 -23.63 -28.81
C ILE A 537 -24.72 -23.13 -27.62
N VAL A 538 -24.47 -21.90 -27.19
CA VAL A 538 -25.35 -21.17 -26.28
C VAL A 538 -26.14 -20.18 -27.13
N GLU A 539 -27.48 -20.25 -27.04
CA GLU A 539 -28.38 -19.37 -27.76
C GLU A 539 -28.24 -17.92 -27.26
N ALA A 540 -28.22 -16.98 -28.20
CA ALA A 540 -28.12 -15.56 -27.92
C ALA A 540 -28.64 -14.77 -29.12
N ASP A 541 -29.28 -13.64 -28.89
CA ASP A 541 -29.57 -12.64 -29.93
C ASP A 541 -28.54 -11.50 -29.94
N THR A 542 -27.76 -11.39 -28.87
CA THR A 542 -26.76 -10.34 -28.68
C THR A 542 -25.47 -10.93 -28.11
N VAL A 543 -24.34 -10.55 -28.71
CA VAL A 543 -23.01 -10.88 -28.20
C VAL A 543 -22.27 -9.59 -27.89
N ILE A 544 -21.74 -9.49 -26.68
CA ILE A 544 -20.97 -8.31 -26.25
C ILE A 544 -19.51 -8.70 -26.06
N PHE A 545 -18.62 -8.13 -26.86
CA PHE A 545 -17.17 -8.32 -26.73
C PHE A 545 -16.60 -7.43 -25.60
N ALA A 546 -16.16 -8.04 -24.52
CA ALA A 546 -15.47 -7.42 -23.39
C ALA A 546 -14.05 -7.98 -23.21
N VAL A 547 -13.35 -8.15 -24.34
CA VAL A 547 -12.05 -8.86 -24.44
C VAL A 547 -10.83 -7.94 -24.53
N GLY A 548 -11.02 -6.63 -24.43
CA GLY A 548 -9.94 -5.66 -24.51
C GLY A 548 -10.35 -4.32 -25.10
N GLN A 549 -9.44 -3.36 -25.00
CA GLN A 549 -9.63 -1.99 -25.45
C GLN A 549 -8.40 -1.53 -26.23
N ARG A 550 -8.60 -0.58 -27.15
CA ARG A 550 -7.53 0.07 -27.90
C ARG A 550 -7.72 1.59 -27.88
N PRO A 551 -6.63 2.36 -27.89
CA PRO A 551 -6.73 3.79 -28.11
C PRO A 551 -7.19 4.11 -29.54
N SER A 552 -7.75 5.31 -29.70
CA SER A 552 -8.04 5.88 -31.01
C SER A 552 -6.82 6.70 -31.43
N PHE A 553 -6.08 6.23 -32.44
CA PHE A 553 -5.00 7.02 -33.04
C PHE A 553 -5.30 7.29 -34.50
N GLN A 554 -5.05 8.52 -34.91
CA GLN A 554 -4.94 8.85 -36.32
C GLN A 554 -3.48 8.64 -36.74
N PRO A 555 -3.20 7.79 -37.75
CA PRO A 555 -1.83 7.53 -38.23
C PRO A 555 -1.06 8.81 -38.60
N GLU A 556 -1.77 9.88 -38.98
CA GLU A 556 -1.18 11.17 -39.31
C GLU A 556 -0.48 11.88 -38.15
N TRP A 557 -0.65 11.47 -36.88
CA TRP A 557 -0.04 12.16 -35.73
C TRP A 557 1.48 11.98 -35.59
N GLY A 558 2.10 11.08 -36.36
CA GLY A 558 3.56 10.91 -36.39
C GLY A 558 4.21 10.39 -35.11
N LEU A 559 3.41 9.87 -34.16
CA LEU A 559 3.92 9.29 -32.91
C LEU A 559 4.35 7.85 -33.12
N GLU A 560 5.46 7.46 -32.49
CA GLU A 560 5.87 6.05 -32.44
C GLU A 560 4.87 5.24 -31.60
N LEU A 561 4.49 4.07 -32.12
CA LEU A 561 3.55 3.18 -31.47
C LEU A 561 4.22 1.84 -31.11
N ASN A 562 3.89 1.31 -29.95
CA ASN A 562 4.24 -0.05 -29.53
C ASN A 562 2.94 -0.85 -29.37
N ASN A 563 2.73 -1.88 -30.20
CA ASN A 563 1.54 -2.74 -30.18
C ASN A 563 0.19 -1.97 -30.20
N GLY A 564 0.16 -0.85 -30.92
CA GLY A 564 -1.03 0.01 -31.02
C GLY A 564 -1.29 0.89 -29.80
N TYR A 565 -0.28 1.16 -28.97
CA TYR A 565 -0.25 2.18 -27.90
C TYR A 565 0.87 3.19 -28.16
N ILE A 566 0.81 4.40 -27.59
CA ILE A 566 1.91 5.37 -27.73
C ILE A 566 3.17 4.82 -27.05
N ALA A 567 4.27 4.75 -27.80
CA ALA A 567 5.58 4.43 -27.25
C ALA A 567 6.16 5.64 -26.52
N LEU A 568 6.68 5.42 -25.31
CA LEU A 568 7.47 6.40 -24.59
C LEU A 568 8.95 6.18 -24.90
N MET A 569 9.70 7.28 -25.08
CA MET A 569 11.16 7.20 -25.28
C MET A 569 11.87 6.67 -24.03
N GLU A 570 11.41 7.12 -22.86
CA GLU A 570 11.83 6.63 -21.55
C GLU A 570 10.58 6.54 -20.65
N PRO A 571 10.25 5.37 -20.05
CA PRO A 571 9.02 5.16 -19.29
C PRO A 571 8.78 6.16 -18.14
N GLU A 572 9.84 6.59 -17.48
CA GLU A 572 9.83 7.52 -16.35
C GLU A 572 9.57 8.96 -16.81
N SER A 573 10.12 9.35 -17.96
CA SER A 573 10.05 10.72 -18.49
C SER A 573 8.68 11.12 -19.03
N LYS A 574 7.82 10.14 -19.34
CA LYS A 574 6.53 10.31 -20.05
C LYS A 574 6.63 10.98 -21.42
N ARG A 575 7.84 11.11 -21.98
CA ARG A 575 8.09 11.76 -23.27
C ARG A 575 7.77 10.82 -24.43
N THR A 576 7.17 11.37 -25.47
CA THR A 576 6.95 10.67 -26.74
C THR A 576 8.11 10.92 -27.70
N SER A 577 8.02 10.37 -28.92
CA SER A 577 8.98 10.64 -30.01
C SER A 577 9.03 12.12 -30.44
N VAL A 578 7.99 12.91 -30.13
CA VAL A 578 7.91 14.33 -30.48
C VAL A 578 8.24 15.20 -29.25
N ARG A 579 9.24 16.06 -29.40
CA ARG A 579 9.68 16.97 -28.33
C ARG A 579 8.56 17.93 -27.92
N GLY A 580 8.31 18.05 -26.63
CA GLY A 580 7.22 18.87 -26.07
C GLY A 580 5.88 18.13 -25.98
N VAL A 581 5.79 16.91 -26.52
CA VAL A 581 4.62 16.04 -26.40
C VAL A 581 4.90 14.91 -25.41
N PHE A 582 4.01 14.79 -24.44
CA PHE A 582 4.00 13.77 -23.40
C PHE A 582 2.76 12.89 -23.53
N ALA A 583 2.81 11.67 -22.99
CA ALA A 583 1.66 10.78 -22.95
C ALA A 583 1.56 10.01 -21.63
N CYS A 584 0.35 9.79 -21.14
CA CYS A 584 0.13 9.01 -19.92
C CYS A 584 -1.27 8.36 -19.85
N GLY A 585 -1.42 7.37 -18.98
CA GLY A 585 -2.66 6.61 -18.80
C GLY A 585 -2.83 5.48 -19.83
N ASP A 586 -4.07 5.05 -20.05
CA ASP A 586 -4.37 3.85 -20.84
C ASP A 586 -3.94 3.95 -22.32
N VAL A 587 -3.73 5.16 -22.82
CA VAL A 587 -3.19 5.43 -24.17
C VAL A 587 -1.76 4.91 -24.37
N VAL A 588 -1.01 4.77 -23.27
CA VAL A 588 0.36 4.24 -23.23
C VAL A 588 0.37 2.80 -22.71
N TYR A 589 -0.35 2.55 -21.60
CA TYR A 589 -0.14 1.34 -20.81
C TYR A 589 -1.20 0.24 -21.04
N GLY A 590 -2.24 0.52 -21.84
CA GLY A 590 -3.44 -0.29 -21.87
C GLY A 590 -4.30 -0.11 -20.62
N THR A 591 -5.42 -0.84 -20.57
CA THR A 591 -6.43 -0.69 -19.51
C THR A 591 -5.83 -0.95 -18.12
N ARG A 592 -5.69 0.10 -17.32
CA ARG A 592 -5.23 0.04 -15.93
C ARG A 592 -6.31 0.52 -14.97
N SER A 593 -6.06 0.38 -13.67
CA SER A 593 -6.98 0.88 -12.65
C SER A 593 -6.95 2.41 -12.56
N VAL A 594 -8.04 3.01 -12.09
CA VAL A 594 -8.17 4.47 -11.95
C VAL A 594 -7.08 5.09 -11.07
N ILE A 595 -6.64 4.37 -10.03
CA ILE A 595 -5.55 4.85 -9.16
C ILE A 595 -4.19 4.86 -9.87
N GLU A 596 -3.95 3.92 -10.80
CA GLU A 596 -2.76 3.90 -11.64
C GLU A 596 -2.81 5.02 -12.69
N ALA A 597 -3.99 5.33 -13.22
CA ALA A 597 -4.17 6.49 -14.10
C ALA A 597 -3.88 7.81 -13.36
N ILE A 598 -4.32 7.95 -12.10
CA ILE A 598 -3.98 9.10 -11.24
C ILE A 598 -2.46 9.16 -11.00
N ALA A 599 -1.81 8.03 -10.67
CA ALA A 599 -0.36 7.99 -10.50
C ALA A 599 0.39 8.44 -11.76
N ALA A 600 0.00 7.93 -12.93
CA ALA A 600 0.57 8.33 -14.21
C ALA A 600 0.36 9.82 -14.51
N GLY A 601 -0.81 10.38 -14.18
CA GLY A 601 -1.10 11.81 -14.32
C GLY A 601 -0.23 12.69 -13.40
N ARG A 602 0.03 12.24 -12.17
CA ARG A 602 0.96 12.91 -11.23
C ARG A 602 2.39 12.91 -11.77
N GLU A 603 2.86 11.77 -12.24
CA GLU A 603 4.19 11.64 -12.86
C GLU A 603 4.31 12.54 -14.09
N ALA A 604 3.30 12.56 -14.97
CA ALA A 604 3.28 13.43 -16.13
C ALA A 604 3.32 14.93 -15.76
N ALA A 605 2.54 15.36 -14.76
CA ALA A 605 2.61 16.74 -14.28
C ALA A 605 4.01 17.11 -13.75
N SER A 606 4.64 16.22 -13.00
CA SER A 606 6.00 16.40 -12.49
C SER A 606 7.02 16.53 -13.63
N GLU A 607 6.92 15.71 -14.68
CA GLU A 607 7.85 15.74 -15.81
C GLU A 607 7.65 16.95 -16.72
N ILE A 608 6.39 17.33 -16.97
CA ILE A 608 6.05 18.52 -17.76
C ILE A 608 6.51 19.79 -17.03
N ASP A 609 6.32 19.87 -15.71
CA ASP A 609 6.81 21.00 -14.92
C ASP A 609 8.34 21.15 -15.04
N ARG A 610 9.10 20.06 -14.90
CA ARG A 610 10.56 20.07 -15.12
C ARG A 610 10.94 20.50 -16.53
N PHE A 611 10.22 20.01 -17.54
CA PHE A 611 10.46 20.38 -18.93
C PHE A 611 10.27 21.88 -19.18
N LEU A 612 9.30 22.49 -18.49
CA LEU A 612 9.00 23.93 -18.57
C LEU A 612 9.89 24.79 -17.67
N GLY A 613 10.81 24.19 -16.90
CA GLY A 613 11.78 24.89 -16.05
C GLY A 613 11.44 24.93 -14.56
N GLY A 614 10.42 24.19 -14.12
CA GLY A 614 10.09 23.98 -12.71
C GLY A 614 10.94 22.90 -12.03
N ASP A 615 10.66 22.64 -10.75
CA ASP A 615 11.36 21.63 -9.93
C ASP A 615 10.75 20.22 -10.04
N GLY A 616 9.53 20.12 -10.58
CA GLY A 616 8.74 18.89 -10.63
C GLY A 616 8.20 18.45 -9.26
N ASP A 617 8.30 19.27 -8.22
CA ASP A 617 7.73 18.93 -6.92
C ASP A 617 6.24 19.32 -6.88
N ILE A 618 5.40 18.29 -6.96
CA ILE A 618 3.94 18.36 -6.84
C ILE A 618 3.44 17.80 -5.49
N SER A 619 4.33 17.66 -4.51
CA SER A 619 3.96 17.20 -3.18
C SER A 619 3.12 18.26 -2.46
N GLU A 620 2.11 17.80 -1.73
CA GLU A 620 1.25 18.65 -0.93
C GLU A 620 1.17 18.13 0.49
N LYS A 621 1.08 19.07 1.44
CA LYS A 621 0.82 18.79 2.85
C LYS A 621 -0.37 19.64 3.29
N LEU A 622 -1.52 18.98 3.40
CA LEU A 622 -2.81 19.63 3.68
C LEU A 622 -3.29 19.31 5.10
N ALA A 623 -3.00 18.10 5.60
CA ALA A 623 -3.29 17.76 6.99
C ALA A 623 -2.14 18.21 7.93
N PRO A 624 -2.42 18.41 9.23
CA PRO A 624 -1.40 18.75 10.22
C PRO A 624 -0.22 17.77 10.23
N GLU A 625 0.99 18.30 10.43
CA GLU A 625 2.18 17.51 10.72
C GLU A 625 2.23 17.22 12.22
N GLU A 626 1.84 15.99 12.59
CA GLU A 626 1.84 15.53 13.96
C GLU A 626 2.67 14.26 14.07
N ARG A 627 3.48 14.15 15.12
CA ARG A 627 4.16 12.90 15.44
C ARG A 627 3.13 11.95 16.03
N ASP A 628 3.02 10.75 15.45
CA ASP A 628 2.07 9.77 15.95
C ASP A 628 2.41 9.38 17.40
N ASN A 629 1.37 9.22 18.21
CA ASN A 629 1.52 8.66 19.54
C ASN A 629 1.88 7.17 19.41
N PRO A 630 3.05 6.72 19.90
CA PRO A 630 3.44 5.32 19.83
C PRO A 630 2.55 4.42 20.71
N HIS A 631 1.83 4.99 21.68
CA HIS A 631 0.96 4.28 22.59
C HIS A 631 -0.37 3.93 21.92
N ILE A 632 -0.64 2.63 21.71
CA ILE A 632 -1.83 2.13 21.01
C ILE A 632 -2.87 1.50 21.94
N GLY A 633 -2.48 1.19 23.19
CA GLY A 633 -3.39 0.71 24.23
C GLY A 633 -3.94 -0.70 24.02
N VAL A 634 -4.72 -1.14 25.00
CA VAL A 634 -5.41 -2.45 25.02
C VAL A 634 -6.78 -2.33 24.35
N ILE A 635 -7.17 -3.36 23.60
CA ILE A 635 -8.51 -3.53 23.06
C ILE A 635 -8.90 -5.01 23.24
N ASP A 636 -9.96 -5.24 24.00
CA ASP A 636 -10.48 -6.59 24.22
C ASP A 636 -10.99 -7.19 22.91
N GLY A 637 -10.63 -8.45 22.64
CA GLY A 637 -11.03 -9.15 21.42
C GLY A 637 -10.48 -8.56 20.13
N PHE A 638 -9.40 -7.75 20.17
CA PHE A 638 -8.86 -7.06 19.00
C PHE A 638 -8.58 -7.97 17.78
N CYS A 639 -8.08 -9.18 18.04
CA CYS A 639 -7.77 -10.16 17.01
C CYS A 639 -9.03 -10.69 16.32
N ASP A 640 -10.13 -10.79 17.05
CA ASP A 640 -11.39 -11.38 16.60
C ASP A 640 -12.33 -10.34 15.97
N MET A 641 -11.95 -9.05 15.99
CA MET A 641 -12.72 -7.98 15.34
C MET A 641 -12.87 -8.26 13.84
N LYS A 642 -14.10 -8.58 13.43
CA LYS A 642 -14.47 -8.86 12.03
C LYS A 642 -14.48 -7.59 11.19
N ARG A 643 -14.25 -7.75 9.88
CA ARG A 643 -14.39 -6.67 8.92
C ARG A 643 -15.84 -6.17 8.93
N ALA A 644 -16.04 -4.86 8.97
CA ALA A 644 -17.38 -4.31 8.88
C ALA A 644 -17.96 -4.56 7.47
N PRO A 645 -19.18 -5.11 7.35
CA PRO A 645 -19.80 -5.32 6.06
C PRO A 645 -20.28 -3.99 5.47
N GLU A 646 -20.17 -3.84 4.15
CA GLU A 646 -20.89 -2.78 3.45
C GLU A 646 -22.39 -3.09 3.42
N GLN A 647 -23.22 -2.05 3.45
CA GLN A 647 -24.66 -2.18 3.32
C GLN A 647 -25.03 -2.24 1.82
N LEU A 648 -25.48 -3.41 1.36
CA LEU A 648 -25.86 -3.65 -0.03
C LEU A 648 -27.38 -3.73 -0.20
N LEU A 649 -27.88 -3.23 -1.32
CA LEU A 649 -29.26 -3.50 -1.78
C LEU A 649 -29.44 -4.99 -2.06
N SER A 650 -30.66 -5.50 -1.89
CA SER A 650 -30.96 -6.90 -2.23
C SER A 650 -30.80 -7.15 -3.73
N ALA A 651 -30.54 -8.41 -4.12
CA ALA A 651 -30.40 -8.76 -5.54
C ALA A 651 -31.63 -8.37 -6.38
N GLN A 652 -32.84 -8.48 -5.80
CA GLN A 652 -34.08 -8.08 -6.48
C GLN A 652 -34.16 -6.56 -6.70
N GLU A 653 -33.71 -5.75 -5.74
CA GLU A 653 -33.67 -4.29 -5.87
C GLU A 653 -32.59 -3.86 -6.87
N ARG A 654 -31.41 -4.47 -6.81
CA ARG A 654 -30.30 -4.20 -7.75
C ARG A 654 -30.68 -4.43 -9.20
N ARG A 655 -31.56 -5.41 -9.49
CA ARG A 655 -32.06 -5.70 -10.84
C ARG A 655 -33.03 -4.63 -11.39
N ARG A 656 -33.70 -3.86 -10.52
CA ARG A 656 -34.78 -2.95 -10.93
C ARG A 656 -34.29 -1.62 -11.49
N GLY A 657 -33.02 -1.28 -11.34
CA GLY A 657 -32.52 0.00 -11.82
C GLY A 657 -31.04 0.24 -11.57
N PHE A 658 -30.67 1.50 -11.70
CA PHE A 658 -29.29 1.99 -11.62
C PHE A 658 -28.96 2.69 -10.31
N ASP A 659 -29.80 2.49 -9.28
CA ASP A 659 -29.53 2.97 -7.93
C ASP A 659 -28.21 2.42 -7.40
N GLU A 660 -27.54 3.22 -6.57
CA GLU A 660 -26.24 2.85 -6.01
C GLU A 660 -26.37 1.57 -5.18
N CYS A 661 -25.62 0.52 -5.56
CA CYS A 661 -25.81 -0.82 -5.00
C CYS A 661 -25.31 -0.96 -3.56
N SER A 662 -24.36 -0.12 -3.13
CA SER A 662 -23.78 -0.10 -1.78
C SER A 662 -23.95 1.29 -1.19
N SER A 663 -24.39 1.43 0.06
CA SER A 663 -24.34 2.71 0.79
C SER A 663 -23.01 2.93 1.55
N GLY A 664 -22.10 1.95 1.52
CA GLY A 664 -20.81 2.00 2.22
C GLY A 664 -20.91 1.58 3.69
N LEU A 665 -20.04 2.14 4.53
CA LEU A 665 -20.02 1.92 5.98
C LEU A 665 -20.78 3.02 6.71
N SER A 666 -21.44 2.65 7.81
CA SER A 666 -21.93 3.64 8.79
C SER A 666 -20.75 4.34 9.49
N GLU A 667 -21.00 5.46 10.17
CA GLU A 667 -19.97 6.15 10.96
C GLU A 667 -19.36 5.23 12.04
N GLU A 668 -20.21 4.47 12.74
CA GLU A 668 -19.76 3.53 13.77
C GLU A 668 -18.89 2.43 13.16
N ASP A 669 -19.32 1.86 12.04
CA ASP A 669 -18.60 0.81 11.33
C ASP A 669 -17.27 1.32 10.77
N ALA A 670 -17.23 2.52 10.19
CA ALA A 670 -16.01 3.12 9.65
C ALA A 670 -14.98 3.41 10.76
N ARG A 671 -15.42 3.90 11.92
CA ARG A 671 -14.55 4.09 13.09
C ARG A 671 -14.06 2.75 13.63
N ARG A 672 -14.94 1.76 13.76
CA ARG A 672 -14.57 0.39 14.20
C ARG A 672 -13.57 -0.25 13.24
N GLU A 673 -13.74 -0.03 11.94
CA GLU A 673 -12.84 -0.53 10.89
C GLU A 673 -11.47 0.14 10.96
N ALA A 674 -11.41 1.46 11.19
CA ALA A 674 -10.15 2.17 11.39
C ALA A 674 -9.39 1.68 12.65
N VAL A 675 -10.12 1.32 13.72
CA VAL A 675 -9.54 0.74 14.95
C VAL A 675 -8.84 -0.59 14.69
N ARG A 676 -9.29 -1.39 13.70
CA ARG A 676 -8.69 -2.69 13.34
C ARG A 676 -7.25 -2.58 12.82
N CYS A 677 -6.81 -1.40 12.37
CA CYS A 677 -5.44 -1.20 11.90
C CYS A 677 -4.40 -1.63 12.95
N LEU A 678 -3.38 -2.40 12.52
CA LEU A 678 -2.29 -2.88 13.39
C LEU A 678 -1.26 -1.78 13.73
N ALA A 679 -1.40 -0.59 13.12
CA ALA A 679 -0.47 0.53 13.24
C ALA A 679 0.99 0.15 12.90
N CYS A 680 1.19 -0.62 11.81
CA CYS A 680 2.50 -1.13 11.41
C CYS A 680 3.56 -0.03 11.22
N HIS A 681 3.14 1.19 10.83
CA HIS A 681 4.02 2.34 10.58
C HIS A 681 4.78 2.77 11.82
N LEU A 682 4.19 2.55 13.01
CA LEU A 682 4.84 2.91 14.26
C LEU A 682 6.11 2.10 14.51
N ARG A 683 6.33 0.96 13.81
CA ARG A 683 7.62 0.25 13.86
C ARG A 683 8.75 1.03 13.21
N LEU A 684 8.45 1.80 12.17
CA LEU A 684 9.44 2.64 11.48
C LEU A 684 9.87 3.84 12.33
N GLN A 685 9.10 4.16 13.38
CA GLN A 685 9.40 5.22 14.34
C GLN A 685 10.28 4.73 15.52
N ILE A 686 10.53 3.42 15.63
CA ILE A 686 11.45 2.88 16.63
C ILE A 686 12.88 3.05 16.11
N ARG A 687 13.68 3.83 16.84
CA ARG A 687 15.09 4.09 16.53
C ARG A 687 15.89 2.79 16.62
N PRO A 688 16.72 2.48 15.61
CA PRO A 688 17.59 1.31 15.68
C PRO A 688 18.65 1.51 16.79
N PRO A 689 19.04 0.44 17.51
CA PRO A 689 20.17 0.50 18.41
C PRO A 689 21.48 0.69 17.62
N ARG A 690 22.45 1.40 18.19
CA ARG A 690 23.79 1.55 17.61
C ARG A 690 24.69 0.41 18.06
N LEU A 691 25.40 -0.20 17.11
CA LEU A 691 26.39 -1.25 17.35
C LEU A 691 27.75 -0.62 17.67
N TRP A 692 28.65 -1.37 18.32
CA TRP A 692 30.00 -0.86 18.63
C TRP A 692 30.78 -0.46 17.36
N THR A 693 30.51 -1.12 16.24
CA THR A 693 31.08 -0.81 14.92
C THR A 693 30.72 0.59 14.46
N ASP A 694 29.58 1.13 14.88
CA ASP A 694 29.15 2.50 14.56
C ASP A 694 29.93 3.57 15.33
N PHE A 695 30.79 3.15 16.25
CA PHE A 695 31.70 3.99 17.03
C PHE A 695 33.18 3.79 16.61
N ALA A 696 33.48 2.70 15.90
CA ALA A 696 34.80 2.43 15.36
C ALA A 696 35.10 3.37 14.18
N GLY A 697 35.78 4.49 14.46
CA GLY A 697 36.10 5.52 13.47
C GLY A 697 36.22 6.94 14.05
N LYS A 698 35.78 7.15 15.30
CA LYS A 698 36.05 8.36 16.09
C LYS A 698 36.76 7.95 17.38
N GLU A 699 38.07 7.76 17.28
CA GLU A 699 39.02 7.47 18.37
C GLU A 699 38.70 6.24 19.25
N ALA A 700 39.07 5.03 18.79
CA ALA A 700 39.43 3.92 19.68
C ALA A 700 40.09 2.75 18.90
N HIS A 701 41.42 2.76 18.80
CA HIS A 701 42.26 1.55 18.94
C HIS A 701 43.75 1.93 19.01
N PRO A 702 44.38 1.88 20.21
CA PRO A 702 45.83 1.73 20.29
C PRO A 702 46.27 0.25 20.31
N ASP A 703 45.43 -0.68 20.78
CA ASP A 703 45.85 -2.07 21.05
C ASP A 703 45.00 -3.12 20.31
N ALA A 704 44.97 -3.02 18.97
CA ALA A 704 44.70 -4.19 18.12
C ALA A 704 46.01 -4.62 17.45
N LYS A 705 46.77 -5.46 18.14
CA LYS A 705 47.75 -6.38 17.57
C LYS A 705 47.46 -7.77 18.06
#